data_AF-K9R9B3-F1
#
_entry.id   AF-K9R9B3-F1
#
_cell.length_a   1.000
_cell.length_b   1.000
_cell.length_c   1.000
_cell.angle_alpha   90.00
_cell.angle_beta   90.00
_cell.angle_gamma   90.00
#
_symmetry.space_group_name_H-M   'P 1'
#
loop_
_entity.id
_entity.type
_entity.pdbx_description
1 polymer ?
#
loop_
_entity_poly.entity_id
_entity_poly.type
_entity_poly.pdbx_seq_one_letter_code
_entity_poly.pdbx_strand_id
1 'polypeptide(L)'
;MHLSKLSINRRLINTRKFRLRLFAIALIICTTLGFLLPLLASQPSNYSIHSQQSFNQPQYYPLTQTVNPKLYQPVGSWVGRLILPKTQEIKGTNLNSDWVWFEVQYAPPSAKNLIGKTVRLQWKNQPELKSYVKAVTRDVNFTPATFKSQKQGILHPQRLNNRFQVKPLQSLAAARTQDDVIVTLDNAEVAETNNLSYLQIDREPVLATGRFYALVDIIKQNNNQDNNQKFFKVRHFNSESNKFDGDEETIYIPQQVVDTRGIAPSTTNKLAESTATKGWYIYGAKNKEGIFTVQALAPHSLFELEPDAIITETKTAQNYLKKYWQINPSDKGTLTKTLIDSTPAKSEYPVSQWQEGDKAIILNVFGGIGGEKAEPLGVPKTITGHFAFGVAEIIRSPFTKKLEFDIKYHQVYAHNTDGIISATHSWANYMGNLQRGWLFTRPVVDILVKFAPVTQDYKFDNITISPLTEFEHQLKIMMARYRVGDGTGSATVTPATSCIQDSSQALYAAIKIIKQKIKLNPKIQTGLQTHPNHPQTLRFQQLASLSSALEKQLLPLGIIRSDWESSINSLAGISDTKETFRDSSIWAALTSWRTMMPRQAQDELATLFWKQKAKLWFLQTYQVGGWNREIAPLAATPILGQIKLPFTNVPILSILLNRILASAFIPTLHDWLIAALAIAIYTTIALPFGFSTGFLQFQIWAATPSDYLMFALRCLITPAITEELIFRVLFIPHPTEVINWQDWSLWAALSLFIFIIYHPLNAKTLYKNGYPTFFQPIFLTLAALLGITCTITYALTGSLWIIICIHWLVVVLWLTYFGGMEKLEANNLQVKN
;
A
#
# COMPACT_ATOMS: atom_id res chain seq x y z
N MET A 1 49.51 -30.80 53.34
CA MET A 1 48.16 -30.54 52.79
C MET A 1 47.85 -29.03 52.89
N HIS A 2 48.63 -28.22 52.18
CA HIS A 2 48.53 -26.76 52.14
C HIS A 2 49.20 -26.35 50.82
N LEU A 3 48.45 -25.81 49.85
CA LEU A 3 48.89 -24.88 48.78
C LEU A 3 47.96 -24.81 47.54
N SER A 4 46.91 -25.62 47.40
CA SER A 4 46.05 -25.56 46.18
C SER A 4 44.80 -24.67 46.27
N LYS A 5 44.42 -24.13 47.44
CA LYS A 5 43.19 -23.32 47.61
C LYS A 5 43.37 -21.79 47.45
N LEU A 6 44.61 -21.29 47.33
CA LEU A 6 44.88 -19.83 47.26
C LEU A 6 44.93 -19.26 45.82
N SER A 7 45.12 -20.08 44.77
CA SER A 7 45.24 -19.59 43.39
C SER A 7 43.88 -19.35 42.69
N ILE A 8 42.83 -20.08 43.08
CA ILE A 8 41.50 -19.98 42.44
C ILE A 8 40.76 -18.71 42.90
N ASN A 9 40.91 -18.31 44.17
CA ASN A 9 40.27 -17.09 44.69
C ASN A 9 40.88 -15.79 44.12
N ARG A 10 42.19 -15.74 43.82
CA ARG A 10 42.80 -14.56 43.18
C ARG A 10 42.37 -14.37 41.73
N ARG A 11 42.13 -15.45 40.96
CA ARG A 11 41.64 -15.37 39.57
C ARG A 11 40.18 -14.91 39.47
N LEU A 12 39.30 -15.33 40.39
CA LEU A 12 37.91 -14.90 40.43
C LEU A 12 37.73 -13.44 40.90
N ILE A 13 38.58 -12.95 41.81
CA ILE A 13 38.53 -11.56 42.27
C ILE A 13 39.04 -10.59 41.18
N ASN A 14 40.06 -10.97 40.40
CA ASN A 14 40.57 -10.14 39.30
C ASN A 14 39.60 -10.06 38.11
N THR A 15 38.89 -11.14 37.77
CA THR A 15 37.89 -11.12 36.69
C THR A 15 36.66 -10.29 37.07
N ARG A 16 36.26 -10.28 38.35
CA ARG A 16 35.17 -9.41 38.85
C ARG A 16 35.56 -7.94 38.82
N LYS A 17 36.78 -7.59 39.24
CA LYS A 17 37.29 -6.19 39.17
C LYS A 17 37.49 -5.71 37.73
N PHE A 18 37.91 -6.59 36.82
CA PHE A 18 38.01 -6.28 35.39
C PHE A 18 36.65 -6.04 34.74
N ARG A 19 35.65 -6.89 35.05
CA ARG A 19 34.26 -6.70 34.58
C ARG A 19 33.60 -5.43 35.14
N LEU A 20 33.85 -5.09 36.41
CA LEU A 20 33.36 -3.83 37.00
C LEU A 20 34.02 -2.60 36.38
N ARG A 21 35.32 -2.65 36.04
CA ARG A 21 35.99 -1.56 35.33
C ARG A 21 35.49 -1.41 33.89
N LEU A 22 35.26 -2.51 33.17
CA LEU A 22 34.62 -2.50 31.85
C LEU A 22 33.20 -1.95 31.90
N PHE A 23 32.43 -2.32 32.93
CA PHE A 23 31.09 -1.80 33.13
C PHE A 23 31.09 -0.30 33.48
N ALA A 24 32.02 0.15 34.32
CA ALA A 24 32.17 1.57 34.66
C ALA A 24 32.66 2.40 33.45
N ILE A 25 33.58 1.87 32.64
CA ILE A 25 34.03 2.51 31.40
C ILE A 25 32.89 2.54 30.37
N ALA A 26 32.13 1.46 30.22
CA ALA A 26 30.94 1.43 29.36
C ALA A 26 29.86 2.40 29.85
N LEU A 27 29.69 2.56 31.17
CA LEU A 27 28.76 3.51 31.76
C LEU A 27 29.22 4.95 31.54
N ILE A 28 30.52 5.23 31.68
CA ILE A 28 31.12 6.54 31.41
C ILE A 28 31.08 6.87 29.91
N ILE A 29 31.28 5.89 29.02
CA ILE A 29 31.11 6.05 27.57
C ILE A 29 29.64 6.28 27.23
N CYS A 30 28.70 5.56 27.84
CA CYS A 30 27.26 5.79 27.65
C CYS A 30 26.79 7.14 28.21
N THR A 31 27.33 7.61 29.34
CA THR A 31 26.98 8.92 29.88
C THR A 31 27.65 10.04 29.09
N THR A 32 28.91 9.90 28.68
CA THR A 32 29.60 10.90 27.82
C THR A 32 29.03 10.95 26.40
N LEU A 33 28.59 9.83 25.80
CA LEU A 33 27.79 9.84 24.57
C LEU A 33 26.38 10.43 24.80
N GLY A 34 25.79 10.24 25.98
CA GLY A 34 24.52 10.84 26.36
C GLY A 34 24.57 12.37 26.51
N PHE A 35 25.73 12.92 26.92
CA PHE A 35 25.97 14.37 27.01
C PHE A 35 26.47 15.01 25.70
N LEU A 36 26.82 14.21 24.68
CA LEU A 36 27.16 14.65 23.32
C LEU A 36 25.97 14.64 22.35
N LEU A 37 24.76 14.36 22.84
CA LEU A 37 23.55 14.65 22.07
C LEU A 37 23.45 16.18 21.96
N PRO A 38 23.60 16.78 20.75
CA PRO A 38 23.26 18.19 20.61
C PRO A 38 21.84 18.35 21.14
N LEU A 39 21.59 19.39 21.95
CA LEU A 39 20.23 19.87 22.18
C LEU A 39 19.59 19.93 20.79
N LEU A 40 18.67 19.02 20.49
CA LEU A 40 18.07 18.92 19.17
C LEU A 40 17.35 20.25 18.92
N ALA A 41 18.02 21.14 18.21
CA ALA A 41 17.42 22.34 17.67
C ALA A 41 16.20 21.89 16.85
N SER A 42 15.08 22.59 16.99
CA SER A 42 13.86 22.27 16.25
C SER A 42 14.19 22.29 14.76
N GLN A 43 14.02 21.15 14.08
CA GLN A 43 14.21 21.12 12.63
C GLN A 43 13.00 21.77 11.94
N PRO A 44 13.21 22.65 10.95
CA PRO A 44 12.10 23.19 10.17
C PRO A 44 11.47 22.07 9.32
N SER A 45 10.15 22.17 9.08
CA SER A 45 9.48 21.28 8.14
C SER A 45 9.71 21.73 6.69
N ASN A 46 9.71 20.82 5.72
CA ASN A 46 9.77 21.19 4.30
C ASN A 46 8.64 22.16 3.94
N TYR A 47 7.44 21.93 4.48
CA TYR A 47 6.31 22.83 4.36
C TYR A 47 6.66 24.27 4.79
N SER A 48 7.32 24.45 5.95
CA SER A 48 7.72 25.75 6.47
C SER A 48 8.79 26.45 5.62
N ILE A 49 9.69 25.70 4.99
CA ILE A 49 10.72 26.24 4.09
C ILE A 49 10.06 26.77 2.81
N HIS A 50 9.19 25.96 2.20
CA HIS A 50 8.57 26.35 0.94
C HIS A 50 7.48 27.42 1.09
N SER A 51 6.74 27.45 2.21
CA SER A 51 5.67 28.43 2.42
C SER A 51 6.18 29.86 2.61
N GLN A 52 7.48 30.04 2.87
CA GLN A 52 8.11 31.37 2.89
C GLN A 52 8.20 32.02 1.51
N GLN A 53 8.12 31.22 0.43
CA GLN A 53 8.16 31.75 -0.93
C GLN A 53 6.81 32.40 -1.26
N SER A 54 6.85 33.65 -1.73
CA SER A 54 5.63 34.42 -2.02
C SER A 54 4.68 33.69 -2.98
N PHE A 55 5.20 33.10 -4.05
CA PHE A 55 4.40 32.33 -5.03
C PHE A 55 3.76 31.06 -4.47
N ASN A 56 4.15 30.58 -3.29
CA ASN A 56 3.50 29.47 -2.59
C ASN A 56 2.41 29.95 -1.60
N GLN A 57 2.20 31.26 -1.47
CA GLN A 57 1.21 31.84 -0.57
C GLN A 57 -0.05 32.26 -1.32
N PRO A 58 -1.27 31.99 -0.81
CA PRO A 58 -2.52 32.34 -1.48
C PRO A 58 -2.64 33.83 -1.87
N GLN A 59 -2.15 34.74 -1.01
CA GLN A 59 -2.18 36.20 -1.23
C GLN A 59 -1.34 36.69 -2.42
N TYR A 60 -0.47 35.85 -2.98
CA TYR A 60 0.27 36.18 -4.19
C TYR A 60 -0.64 36.30 -5.42
N TYR A 61 -1.79 35.65 -5.38
CA TYR A 61 -2.70 35.55 -6.51
C TYR A 61 -3.96 36.38 -6.27
N PRO A 62 -4.23 37.45 -7.04
CA PRO A 62 -5.43 38.27 -6.88
C PRO A 62 -6.72 37.47 -7.04
N LEU A 63 -7.69 37.65 -6.15
CA LEU A 63 -9.00 36.97 -6.22
C LEU A 63 -9.77 37.37 -7.49
N THR A 64 -9.83 38.68 -7.77
CA THR A 64 -10.40 39.20 -9.01
C THR A 64 -9.38 39.13 -10.14
N GLN A 65 -9.58 38.21 -11.07
CA GLN A 65 -8.79 38.11 -12.29
C GLN A 65 -9.58 37.46 -13.42
N THR A 66 -9.13 37.68 -14.66
CA THR A 66 -9.70 37.08 -15.85
C THR A 66 -8.62 36.35 -16.66
N VAL A 67 -9.01 35.19 -17.19
CA VAL A 67 -8.22 34.38 -18.11
C VAL A 67 -9.01 34.23 -19.41
N ASN A 68 -8.32 33.99 -20.53
CA ASN A 68 -9.00 33.72 -21.80
C ASN A 68 -9.66 32.32 -21.70
N PRO A 69 -11.00 32.21 -21.74
CA PRO A 69 -11.69 30.92 -21.59
C PRO A 69 -11.46 29.96 -22.76
N LYS A 70 -10.89 30.43 -23.88
CA LYS A 70 -10.42 29.57 -24.98
C LYS A 70 -9.13 28.83 -24.63
N LEU A 71 -8.29 29.44 -23.79
CA LEU A 71 -6.95 28.93 -23.45
C LEU A 71 -6.92 28.26 -22.07
N TYR A 72 -7.73 28.74 -21.14
CA TYR A 72 -7.76 28.29 -19.75
C TYR A 72 -9.12 27.78 -19.33
N GLN A 73 -9.13 26.71 -18.53
CA GLN A 73 -10.32 26.15 -17.90
C GLN A 73 -10.20 26.25 -16.38
N PRO A 74 -11.30 26.41 -15.63
CA PRO A 74 -11.26 26.32 -14.18
C PRO A 74 -10.97 24.89 -13.73
N VAL A 75 -10.20 24.71 -12.65
CA VAL A 75 -9.85 23.36 -12.15
C VAL A 75 -11.03 22.60 -11.54
N GLY A 76 -12.16 23.28 -11.29
CA GLY A 76 -13.41 22.71 -10.81
C GLY A 76 -14.55 23.74 -10.90
N SER A 77 -15.79 23.29 -10.72
CA SER A 77 -16.98 24.16 -10.76
C SER A 77 -16.94 25.23 -9.65
N TRP A 78 -16.47 24.84 -8.48
CA TRP A 78 -16.11 25.72 -7.37
C TRP A 78 -14.65 25.50 -7.02
N VAL A 79 -13.93 26.60 -6.81
CA VAL A 79 -12.55 26.57 -6.29
C VAL A 79 -12.46 27.57 -5.16
N GLY A 80 -11.83 27.19 -4.06
CA GLY A 80 -11.65 28.12 -2.96
C GLY A 80 -10.76 27.61 -1.85
N ARG A 81 -10.49 28.53 -0.92
CA ARG A 81 -9.61 28.31 0.21
C ARG A 81 -10.43 28.03 1.47
N LEU A 82 -10.13 26.93 2.14
CA LEU A 82 -10.72 26.61 3.43
C LEU A 82 -10.06 27.45 4.52
N ILE A 83 -10.87 28.07 5.36
CA ILE A 83 -10.45 28.87 6.49
C ILE A 83 -11.08 28.29 7.76
N LEU A 84 -10.24 27.93 8.74
CA LEU A 84 -10.72 27.41 10.02
C LEU A 84 -11.42 28.52 10.82
N PRO A 85 -12.69 28.35 11.24
CA PRO A 85 -13.35 29.32 12.09
C PRO A 85 -12.68 29.44 13.46
N LYS A 86 -12.69 30.67 14.00
CA LYS A 86 -12.18 30.99 15.32
C LYS A 86 -13.07 30.37 16.40
N THR A 87 -12.49 30.04 17.55
CA THR A 87 -13.23 29.42 18.67
C THR A 87 -14.43 30.26 19.13
N GLN A 88 -14.33 31.59 19.07
CA GLN A 88 -15.41 32.52 19.42
C GLN A 88 -16.59 32.45 18.42
N GLU A 89 -16.30 32.35 17.12
CA GLU A 89 -17.30 32.27 16.05
C GLU A 89 -18.13 30.98 16.17
N ILE A 90 -17.52 29.90 16.66
CA ILE A 90 -18.19 28.62 16.86
C ILE A 90 -19.15 28.69 18.06
N LYS A 91 -18.69 29.25 19.19
CA LYS A 91 -19.50 29.40 20.42
C LYS A 91 -20.71 30.31 20.23
N GLY A 92 -20.60 31.32 19.36
CA GLY A 92 -21.68 32.25 19.03
C GLY A 92 -22.74 31.68 18.06
N THR A 93 -22.49 30.51 17.46
CA THR A 93 -23.45 29.83 16.58
C THR A 93 -24.10 28.66 17.30
N ASN A 94 -25.44 28.67 17.37
CA ASN A 94 -26.24 27.65 18.03
C ASN A 94 -26.27 26.34 17.19
N LEU A 95 -25.14 25.66 16.96
CA LEU A 95 -25.11 24.63 15.91
C LEU A 95 -24.26 23.38 16.22
N ASN A 96 -24.99 22.28 16.41
CA ASN A 96 -24.53 20.89 16.26
C ASN A 96 -24.02 20.54 14.83
N SER A 97 -23.90 21.49 13.90
CA SER A 97 -23.45 21.23 12.52
C SER A 97 -21.94 21.45 12.33
N ASP A 98 -21.33 20.74 11.37
CA ASP A 98 -19.95 20.94 10.93
C ASP A 98 -19.89 22.00 9.83
N TRP A 99 -18.96 22.95 9.95
CA TRP A 99 -18.80 24.05 9.01
C TRP A 99 -17.40 24.68 9.09
N VAL A 100 -17.01 25.33 7.98
CA VAL A 100 -15.81 26.16 7.85
C VAL A 100 -16.09 27.39 6.99
N TRP A 101 -15.18 28.36 6.98
CA TRP A 101 -15.21 29.46 6.03
C TRP A 101 -14.61 29.03 4.70
N PHE A 102 -15.19 29.50 3.59
CA PHE A 102 -14.75 29.23 2.23
C PHE A 102 -14.57 30.56 1.49
N GLU A 103 -13.33 30.93 1.21
CA GLU A 103 -13.01 32.07 0.35
C GLU A 103 -13.18 31.62 -1.11
N VAL A 104 -14.23 32.13 -1.75
CA VAL A 104 -14.60 31.75 -3.12
C VAL A 104 -13.60 32.35 -4.09
N GLN A 105 -12.79 31.50 -4.72
CA GLN A 105 -11.79 31.90 -5.70
C GLN A 105 -12.27 31.73 -7.14
N TYR A 106 -13.16 30.78 -7.36
CA TYR A 106 -13.91 30.58 -8.60
C TYR A 106 -15.28 29.99 -8.27
N ALA A 107 -16.29 30.36 -9.04
CA ALA A 107 -17.67 29.93 -8.87
C ALA A 107 -18.33 29.73 -10.25
N PRO A 108 -19.39 28.89 -10.35
CA PRO A 108 -20.15 28.74 -11.58
C PRO A 108 -20.83 30.07 -11.99
N PRO A 109 -21.22 30.22 -13.27
CA PRO A 109 -21.81 31.47 -13.77
C PRO A 109 -22.99 32.00 -12.95
N SER A 110 -23.83 31.11 -12.41
CA SER A 110 -24.98 31.45 -11.56
C SER A 110 -24.61 32.10 -10.21
N ALA A 111 -23.37 31.94 -9.74
CA ALA A 111 -22.91 32.42 -8.44
C ALA A 111 -21.65 33.31 -8.55
N LYS A 112 -21.44 33.93 -9.72
CA LYS A 112 -20.27 34.80 -10.00
C LYS A 112 -20.13 35.97 -9.01
N ASN A 113 -21.24 36.44 -8.46
CA ASN A 113 -21.30 37.49 -7.43
C ASN A 113 -20.70 37.08 -6.07
N LEU A 114 -20.38 35.79 -5.88
CA LEU A 114 -19.71 35.29 -4.67
C LEU A 114 -18.18 35.27 -4.80
N ILE A 115 -17.61 35.41 -6.00
CA ILE A 115 -16.15 35.42 -6.19
C ILE A 115 -15.53 36.56 -5.37
N GLY A 116 -14.50 36.24 -4.59
CA GLY A 116 -13.83 37.15 -3.67
C GLY A 116 -14.50 37.29 -2.30
N LYS A 117 -15.70 36.72 -2.11
CA LYS A 117 -16.36 36.70 -0.80
C LYS A 117 -15.94 35.48 0.01
N THR A 118 -15.97 35.63 1.33
CA THR A 118 -15.87 34.50 2.25
C THR A 118 -17.28 34.12 2.69
N VAL A 119 -17.69 32.90 2.38
CA VAL A 119 -19.01 32.35 2.71
C VAL A 119 -18.86 31.14 3.61
N ARG A 120 -19.91 30.82 4.35
CA ARG A 120 -19.92 29.59 5.16
C ARG A 120 -20.06 28.36 4.24
N LEU A 121 -19.29 27.32 4.50
CA LEU A 121 -19.41 26.00 3.86
C LEU A 121 -19.82 24.97 4.92
N GLN A 122 -20.84 24.18 4.63
CA GLN A 122 -21.35 23.15 5.53
C GLN A 122 -21.90 21.93 4.79
N TRP A 123 -22.18 20.84 5.51
CA TRP A 123 -22.82 19.67 4.91
C TRP A 123 -24.31 19.89 4.62
N LYS A 124 -24.83 19.18 3.61
CA LYS A 124 -26.28 19.01 3.41
C LYS A 124 -26.90 18.26 4.60
N ASN A 125 -28.16 18.55 4.90
CA ASN A 125 -28.87 17.95 6.02
C ASN A 125 -29.40 16.55 5.69
N GLN A 126 -28.50 15.57 5.52
CA GLN A 126 -28.84 14.18 5.18
C GLN A 126 -28.44 13.20 6.31
N PRO A 127 -29.23 12.15 6.59
CA PRO A 127 -28.92 11.18 7.66
C PRO A 127 -27.55 10.53 7.51
N GLU A 128 -27.16 10.10 6.31
CA GLU A 128 -25.88 9.45 6.05
C GLU A 128 -24.68 10.36 6.36
N LEU A 129 -24.77 11.65 6.00
CA LEU A 129 -23.74 12.65 6.29
C LEU A 129 -23.65 12.97 7.79
N LYS A 130 -24.78 12.99 8.51
CA LYS A 130 -24.78 13.14 9.97
C LYS A 130 -24.07 11.98 10.64
N SER A 131 -24.33 10.75 10.19
CA SER A 131 -23.65 9.55 10.69
C SER A 131 -22.14 9.62 10.42
N TYR A 132 -21.74 10.00 9.20
CA TYR A 132 -20.33 10.23 8.86
C TYR A 132 -19.66 11.25 9.79
N VAL A 133 -20.24 12.45 9.89
CA VAL A 133 -19.70 13.53 10.73
C VAL A 133 -19.61 13.09 12.18
N LYS A 134 -20.63 12.42 12.73
CA LYS A 134 -20.61 11.88 14.09
C LYS A 134 -19.47 10.87 14.27
N ALA A 135 -19.31 9.93 13.35
CA ALA A 135 -18.32 8.85 13.44
C ALA A 135 -16.87 9.36 13.51
N VAL A 136 -16.57 10.49 12.86
CA VAL A 136 -15.20 11.04 12.77
C VAL A 136 -14.95 12.24 13.66
N THR A 137 -15.96 12.72 14.39
CA THR A 137 -15.79 13.84 15.32
C THR A 137 -14.95 13.42 16.52
N ARG A 138 -13.90 14.19 16.83
CA ARG A 138 -12.96 13.89 17.92
C ARG A 138 -12.58 15.15 18.70
N ASP A 139 -12.32 15.00 19.99
CA ASP A 139 -11.58 16.01 20.74
C ASP A 139 -10.10 15.88 20.38
N VAL A 140 -9.40 17.00 20.20
CA VAL A 140 -7.99 16.99 19.78
C VAL A 140 -7.12 17.61 20.87
N ASN A 141 -6.26 16.78 21.47
CA ASN A 141 -5.31 17.18 22.50
C ASN A 141 -3.95 16.55 22.19
N PHE A 142 -2.92 17.39 22.04
CA PHE A 142 -1.60 16.91 21.67
C PHE A 142 -0.94 16.17 22.83
N THR A 143 -0.38 15.00 22.51
CA THR A 143 0.39 14.20 23.47
C THR A 143 1.85 14.66 23.52
N PRO A 144 2.62 14.30 24.57
CA PRO A 144 4.07 14.51 24.59
C PRO A 144 4.80 13.93 23.36
N ALA A 145 4.31 12.79 22.85
CA ALA A 145 4.84 12.17 21.63
C ALA A 145 4.59 13.04 20.39
N THR A 146 3.40 13.66 20.28
CA THR A 146 3.06 14.62 19.22
C THR A 146 4.03 15.81 19.23
N PHE A 147 4.27 16.40 20.40
CA PHE A 147 5.23 17.50 20.53
C PHE A 147 6.67 17.07 20.19
N LYS A 148 7.08 15.85 20.56
CA LYS A 148 8.40 15.32 20.18
C LYS A 148 8.51 15.15 18.66
N SER A 149 7.48 14.62 18.01
CA SER A 149 7.41 14.46 16.55
C SER A 149 7.46 15.83 15.85
N GLN A 150 6.77 16.84 16.38
CA GLN A 150 6.81 18.21 15.84
C GLN A 150 8.22 18.82 15.86
N LYS A 151 9.00 18.58 16.94
CA LYS A 151 10.40 19.04 17.03
C LYS A 151 11.32 18.39 15.98
N GLN A 152 10.91 17.26 15.39
CA GLN A 152 11.61 16.58 14.30
C GLN A 152 11.21 17.13 12.92
N GLY A 153 10.45 18.23 12.85
CA GLY A 153 10.03 18.86 11.59
C GLY A 153 8.76 18.24 10.98
N ILE A 154 8.10 17.29 11.65
CA ILE A 154 6.83 16.73 11.19
C ILE A 154 5.70 17.74 11.42
N LEU A 155 4.91 18.01 10.38
CA LEU A 155 3.79 18.95 10.46
C LEU A 155 2.57 18.29 11.11
N HIS A 156 2.08 18.87 12.21
CA HIS A 156 0.87 18.43 12.92
C HIS A 156 -0.22 19.53 12.85
N PRO A 157 -1.51 19.21 13.02
CA PRO A 157 -2.63 20.15 12.97
C PRO A 157 -2.70 21.02 14.24
N GLN A 158 -1.63 21.77 14.53
CA GLN A 158 -1.45 22.51 15.78
C GLN A 158 -2.57 23.50 16.10
N ARG A 159 -3.28 23.98 15.06
CA ARG A 159 -4.44 24.87 15.16
C ARG A 159 -5.67 24.20 15.79
N LEU A 160 -5.65 22.88 15.90
CA LEU A 160 -6.68 22.06 16.53
C LEU A 160 -6.29 21.61 17.94
N ASN A 161 -5.09 21.89 18.42
CA ASN A 161 -4.67 21.47 19.76
C ASN A 161 -5.57 22.10 20.83
N ASN A 162 -6.04 21.29 21.78
CA ASN A 162 -7.00 21.63 22.83
C ASN A 162 -8.38 22.08 22.31
N ARG A 163 -8.77 21.64 21.10
CA ARG A 163 -10.10 21.91 20.53
C ARG A 163 -11.00 20.69 20.70
N PHE A 164 -12.19 20.93 21.26
CA PHE A 164 -13.21 19.89 21.46
C PHE A 164 -14.10 19.75 20.22
N GLN A 165 -14.61 18.54 20.00
CA GLN A 165 -15.57 18.20 18.95
C GLN A 165 -15.13 18.71 17.57
N VAL A 166 -13.86 18.47 17.22
CA VAL A 166 -13.32 18.75 15.89
C VAL A 166 -14.01 17.82 14.90
N LYS A 167 -14.72 18.44 13.97
CA LYS A 167 -15.51 17.79 12.90
C LYS A 167 -14.71 17.75 11.58
N PRO A 168 -15.09 16.93 10.58
CA PRO A 168 -14.22 16.64 9.43
C PRO A 168 -13.84 17.86 8.59
N LEU A 169 -14.73 18.81 8.31
CA LEU A 169 -14.37 20.02 7.55
C LEU A 169 -13.35 20.87 8.31
N GLN A 170 -13.52 21.00 9.63
CA GLN A 170 -12.57 21.72 10.49
C GLN A 170 -11.20 21.05 10.50
N SER A 171 -11.16 19.71 10.57
CA SER A 171 -9.90 18.96 10.50
C SER A 171 -9.18 19.16 9.17
N LEU A 172 -9.92 19.27 8.06
CA LEU A 172 -9.36 19.50 6.73
C LEU A 172 -8.81 20.92 6.58
N ALA A 173 -9.56 21.93 7.01
CA ALA A 173 -9.15 23.34 6.96
C ALA A 173 -7.92 23.63 7.84
N ALA A 174 -7.77 22.91 8.95
CA ALA A 174 -6.71 23.11 9.94
C ALA A 174 -5.54 22.13 9.83
N ALA A 175 -5.50 21.30 8.79
CA ALA A 175 -4.47 20.27 8.61
C ALA A 175 -3.06 20.85 8.46
N ARG A 176 -2.95 22.13 8.06
CA ARG A 176 -1.69 22.89 7.97
C ARG A 176 -1.68 24.05 8.95
N THR A 177 -0.50 24.62 9.15
CA THR A 177 -0.29 25.71 10.12
C THR A 177 -0.87 27.05 9.68
N GLN A 178 -1.26 27.19 8.40
CA GLN A 178 -1.88 28.38 7.82
C GLN A 178 -3.16 27.97 7.06
N ASP A 179 -4.03 28.94 6.76
CA ASP A 179 -5.19 28.73 5.89
C ASP A 179 -4.77 28.76 4.41
N ASP A 180 -4.07 27.73 3.95
CA ASP A 180 -3.55 27.59 2.57
C ASP A 180 -4.13 26.36 1.85
N VAL A 181 -5.21 25.79 2.40
CA VAL A 181 -5.85 24.59 1.87
C VAL A 181 -6.81 24.98 0.74
N ILE A 182 -6.41 24.73 -0.50
CA ILE A 182 -7.22 24.96 -1.70
C ILE A 182 -7.95 23.68 -2.08
N VAL A 183 -9.26 23.80 -2.33
CA VAL A 183 -10.13 22.68 -2.67
C VAL A 183 -11.06 23.00 -3.84
N THR A 184 -11.49 21.95 -4.53
CA THR A 184 -12.69 21.97 -5.36
C THR A 184 -13.88 21.38 -4.62
N LEU A 185 -15.09 21.86 -4.93
CA LEU A 185 -16.34 21.34 -4.39
C LEU A 185 -17.18 20.73 -5.52
N ASP A 186 -17.40 19.43 -5.45
CA ASP A 186 -18.31 18.73 -6.35
C ASP A 186 -19.75 18.89 -5.82
N ASN A 187 -20.71 19.22 -6.70
CA ASN A 187 -22.15 19.35 -6.36
C ASN A 187 -22.50 20.31 -5.21
N ALA A 188 -21.71 21.38 -5.03
CA ALA A 188 -22.02 22.42 -4.05
C ALA A 188 -23.23 23.27 -4.49
N GLU A 189 -24.17 23.45 -3.57
CA GLU A 189 -25.39 24.25 -3.75
C GLU A 189 -25.30 25.54 -2.94
N VAL A 190 -25.77 26.64 -3.52
CA VAL A 190 -25.91 27.93 -2.83
C VAL A 190 -27.26 27.93 -2.11
N ALA A 191 -27.24 28.23 -0.83
CA ALA A 191 -28.43 28.44 -0.01
C ALA A 191 -28.34 29.82 0.66
N GLU A 192 -29.49 30.39 1.01
CA GLU A 192 -29.56 31.72 1.62
C GLU A 192 -30.35 31.68 2.93
N THR A 193 -29.89 32.44 3.92
CA THR A 193 -30.62 32.63 5.18
C THR A 193 -30.31 34.03 5.69
N ASN A 194 -31.34 34.81 6.03
CA ASN A 194 -31.21 36.19 6.52
C ASN A 194 -30.30 37.07 5.62
N ASN A 195 -30.47 36.99 4.30
CA ASN A 195 -29.65 37.69 3.29
C ASN A 195 -28.14 37.34 3.31
N LEU A 196 -27.74 36.22 3.93
CA LEU A 196 -26.38 35.69 3.86
C LEU A 196 -26.37 34.39 3.07
N SER A 197 -25.59 34.37 1.98
CA SER A 197 -25.38 33.17 1.18
C SER A 197 -24.36 32.23 1.84
N TYR A 198 -24.65 30.93 1.82
CA TYR A 198 -23.75 29.86 2.27
C TYR A 198 -23.78 28.68 1.29
N LEU A 199 -22.78 27.81 1.37
CA LEU A 199 -22.62 26.65 0.50
C LEU A 199 -22.92 25.36 1.27
N GLN A 200 -23.64 24.45 0.60
CA GLN A 200 -23.90 23.10 1.10
C GLN A 200 -23.30 22.04 0.19
N ILE A 201 -22.64 21.05 0.79
CA ILE A 201 -21.98 19.93 0.09
C ILE A 201 -22.48 18.58 0.60
N ASP A 202 -22.51 17.59 -0.30
CA ASP A 202 -22.78 16.17 0.03
C ASP A 202 -21.54 15.29 -0.06
N ARG A 203 -20.40 15.85 -0.46
CA ARG A 203 -19.12 15.17 -0.60
C ARG A 203 -18.02 15.98 0.03
N GLU A 204 -17.04 15.29 0.58
CA GLU A 204 -15.86 15.93 1.14
C GLU A 204 -15.09 16.68 0.03
N PRO A 205 -14.59 17.91 0.31
CA PRO A 205 -13.82 18.67 -0.67
C PRO A 205 -12.58 17.91 -1.17
N VAL A 206 -12.23 18.12 -2.44
CA VAL A 206 -11.03 17.53 -3.07
C VAL A 206 -9.91 18.56 -3.06
N LEU A 207 -8.73 18.20 -2.55
CA LEU A 207 -7.56 19.07 -2.57
C LEU A 207 -7.09 19.30 -4.02
N ALA A 208 -6.96 20.57 -4.38
CA ALA A 208 -6.63 21.00 -5.73
C ALA A 208 -5.39 21.93 -5.73
N THR A 209 -4.79 22.14 -6.91
CA THR A 209 -3.70 23.11 -7.09
C THR A 209 -4.08 24.08 -8.19
N GLY A 210 -3.85 25.37 -7.96
CA GLY A 210 -4.25 26.43 -8.89
C GLY A 210 -5.75 26.69 -8.88
N ARG A 211 -6.15 27.66 -9.72
CA ARG A 211 -7.54 28.02 -9.98
C ARG A 211 -7.96 27.70 -11.41
N PHE A 212 -7.00 27.82 -12.32
CA PHE A 212 -7.17 27.51 -13.72
C PHE A 212 -6.08 26.55 -14.19
N TYR A 213 -6.34 25.89 -15.31
CA TYR A 213 -5.36 25.08 -16.01
C TYR A 213 -5.48 25.26 -17.51
N ALA A 214 -4.38 25.00 -18.22
CA ALA A 214 -4.29 25.06 -19.68
C ALA A 214 -3.44 23.90 -20.20
N LEU A 215 -3.63 23.55 -21.47
CA LEU A 215 -2.80 22.58 -22.18
C LEU A 215 -1.82 23.33 -23.10
N VAL A 216 -0.52 23.19 -22.84
CA VAL A 216 0.52 23.96 -23.53
C VAL A 216 1.72 23.11 -23.92
N ASP A 217 2.48 23.58 -24.89
CA ASP A 217 3.86 23.16 -25.13
C ASP A 217 4.84 24.20 -24.57
N ILE A 218 5.90 23.75 -23.90
CA ILE A 218 6.90 24.63 -23.29
C ILE A 218 8.06 24.81 -24.28
N ILE A 219 8.06 25.93 -25.01
CA ILE A 219 8.97 26.16 -26.13
C ILE A 219 10.40 26.38 -25.64
N LYS A 220 10.60 27.37 -24.76
CA LYS A 220 11.91 27.74 -24.24
C LYS A 220 11.82 28.59 -22.98
N GLN A 221 12.88 28.57 -22.20
CA GLN A 221 13.10 29.52 -21.13
C GLN A 221 13.54 30.87 -21.70
N ASN A 222 12.94 31.96 -21.25
CA ASN A 222 13.38 33.31 -21.61
C ASN A 222 14.56 33.70 -20.70
N ASN A 223 15.72 34.01 -21.30
CA ASN A 223 16.96 34.33 -20.58
C ASN A 223 17.20 35.84 -20.38
N ASN A 224 16.19 36.69 -20.60
CA ASN A 224 16.37 38.14 -20.46
C ASN A 224 16.39 38.57 -18.98
N GLN A 225 17.60 39.00 -18.59
CA GLN A 225 18.09 39.87 -17.51
C GLN A 225 17.35 39.96 -16.16
N ASP A 226 18.17 39.83 -15.10
CA ASP A 226 17.95 40.21 -13.70
C ASP A 226 16.70 39.64 -13.03
N ASN A 227 16.85 38.42 -12.52
CA ASN A 227 16.45 37.94 -11.17
C ASN A 227 16.31 36.41 -11.20
N ASN A 228 16.35 35.76 -10.04
CA ASN A 228 16.14 34.32 -9.84
C ASN A 228 14.77 33.77 -10.35
N GLN A 229 13.99 34.54 -11.12
CA GLN A 229 12.69 34.18 -11.67
C GLN A 229 12.85 33.67 -13.11
N LYS A 230 12.33 32.47 -13.38
CA LYS A 230 12.42 31.83 -14.69
C LYS A 230 11.09 31.91 -15.44
N PHE A 231 11.05 32.77 -16.43
CA PHE A 231 9.91 32.89 -17.35
C PHE A 231 10.05 31.94 -18.53
N PHE A 232 8.93 31.41 -19.00
CA PHE A 232 8.86 30.46 -20.10
C PHE A 232 7.91 30.98 -21.16
N LYS A 233 8.34 30.86 -22.42
CA LYS A 233 7.45 31.04 -23.55
C LYS A 233 6.75 29.71 -23.82
N VAL A 234 5.43 29.73 -23.83
CA VAL A 234 4.59 28.55 -24.11
C VAL A 234 3.70 28.80 -25.30
N ARG A 235 3.25 27.71 -25.91
CA ARG A 235 2.25 27.72 -26.97
C ARG A 235 1.04 26.90 -26.55
N HIS A 236 -0.14 27.50 -26.62
CA HIS A 236 -1.38 26.81 -26.25
C HIS A 236 -1.80 25.79 -27.29
N PHE A 237 -2.48 24.74 -26.82
CA PHE A 237 -3.12 23.76 -27.69
C PHE A 237 -4.30 24.39 -28.43
N ASN A 238 -4.38 24.14 -29.73
CA ASN A 238 -5.47 24.58 -30.57
C ASN A 238 -6.42 23.41 -30.83
N SER A 239 -7.65 23.52 -30.32
CA SER A 239 -8.67 22.49 -30.48
C SER A 239 -9.17 22.32 -31.91
N GLU A 240 -9.02 23.33 -32.78
CA GLU A 240 -9.45 23.27 -34.18
C GLU A 240 -8.46 22.46 -35.03
N SER A 241 -7.15 22.70 -34.85
CA SER A 241 -6.09 22.01 -35.58
C SER A 241 -5.63 20.71 -34.91
N ASN A 242 -5.98 20.49 -33.64
CA ASN A 242 -5.47 19.44 -32.75
C ASN A 242 -3.93 19.45 -32.58
N LYS A 243 -3.32 20.65 -32.59
CA LYS A 243 -1.87 20.84 -32.48
C LYS A 243 -1.51 21.96 -31.52
N PHE A 244 -0.24 22.01 -31.11
CA PHE A 244 0.34 23.17 -30.42
C PHE A 244 0.72 24.25 -31.45
N ASP A 245 -0.29 24.86 -32.06
CA ASP A 245 -0.17 25.99 -33.00
C ASP A 245 -1.07 27.18 -32.62
N GLY A 246 -1.59 27.18 -31.38
CA GLY A 246 -2.41 28.27 -30.84
C GLY A 246 -1.59 29.46 -30.34
N ASP A 247 -2.25 30.31 -29.54
CA ASP A 247 -1.66 31.53 -29.00
C ASP A 247 -0.38 31.26 -28.20
N GLU A 248 0.60 32.14 -28.34
CA GLU A 248 1.82 32.11 -27.52
C GLU A 248 1.69 33.04 -26.32
N GLU A 249 2.19 32.60 -25.16
CA GLU A 249 2.13 33.36 -23.92
C GLU A 249 3.47 33.24 -23.17
N THR A 250 3.81 34.28 -22.39
CA THR A 250 4.89 34.18 -21.40
C THR A 250 4.29 33.89 -20.03
N ILE A 251 4.71 32.78 -19.43
CA ILE A 251 4.27 32.34 -18.11
C ILE A 251 5.46 32.29 -17.14
N TYR A 252 5.17 32.23 -15.85
CA TYR A 252 6.16 32.05 -14.79
C TYR A 252 6.09 30.63 -14.23
N ILE A 253 7.20 29.88 -14.26
CA ILE A 253 7.31 28.58 -13.58
C ILE A 253 8.34 28.74 -12.45
N PRO A 254 7.89 28.81 -11.18
CA PRO A 254 8.78 29.06 -10.06
C PRO A 254 9.80 27.93 -9.85
N GLN A 255 11.05 28.30 -9.64
CA GLN A 255 12.06 27.37 -9.10
C GLN A 255 11.83 27.23 -7.59
N GLN A 256 11.54 26.02 -7.13
CA GLN A 256 11.43 25.76 -5.69
C GLN A 256 12.80 25.78 -5.03
N VAL A 257 12.81 26.21 -3.77
CA VAL A 257 14.01 26.21 -2.92
C VAL A 257 14.39 24.80 -2.50
N VAL A 258 15.66 24.61 -2.14
CA VAL A 258 16.15 23.36 -1.56
C VAL A 258 15.59 23.20 -0.14
N ASP A 259 15.11 21.99 0.17
CA ASP A 259 14.54 21.65 1.47
C ASP A 259 15.48 20.80 2.35
N THR A 260 14.97 20.24 3.45
CA THR A 260 15.78 19.45 4.40
C THR A 260 16.41 18.19 3.80
N ARG A 261 15.94 17.73 2.63
CA ARG A 261 16.53 16.61 1.86
C ARG A 261 17.77 17.02 1.06
N GLY A 262 18.11 18.32 1.02
CA GLY A 262 19.21 18.82 0.21
C GLY A 262 18.92 18.88 -1.30
N ILE A 263 17.65 18.69 -1.69
CA ILE A 263 17.15 18.84 -3.06
C ILE A 263 15.94 19.78 -3.08
N ALA A 264 15.63 20.34 -4.25
CA ALA A 264 14.35 21.01 -4.48
C ALA A 264 13.28 19.97 -4.87
N PRO A 265 12.02 20.11 -4.40
CA PRO A 265 10.93 19.17 -4.73
C PRO A 265 10.54 19.21 -6.22
N SER A 266 10.88 20.30 -6.92
CA SER A 266 10.83 20.40 -8.37
C SER A 266 11.95 21.30 -8.88
N THR A 267 12.37 21.07 -10.12
CA THR A 267 13.31 21.95 -10.81
C THR A 267 12.80 22.33 -12.19
N THR A 268 13.17 23.52 -12.61
CA THR A 268 12.91 24.09 -13.93
C THR A 268 14.06 23.82 -14.91
N ASN A 269 15.19 23.32 -14.40
CA ASN A 269 16.37 23.03 -15.22
C ASN A 269 16.00 22.08 -16.37
N LYS A 270 16.32 22.43 -17.61
CA LYS A 270 16.00 21.63 -18.80
C LYS A 270 14.53 21.22 -18.95
N LEU A 271 13.59 21.93 -18.32
CA LEU A 271 12.17 21.56 -18.37
C LEU A 271 11.61 21.58 -19.81
N ALA A 272 12.04 22.54 -20.62
CA ALA A 272 11.65 22.63 -22.04
C ALA A 272 12.22 21.49 -22.90
N GLU A 273 13.23 20.76 -22.42
CA GLU A 273 13.82 19.60 -23.11
C GLU A 273 13.04 18.30 -22.82
N SER A 274 12.03 18.33 -21.94
CA SER A 274 11.26 17.14 -21.54
C SER A 274 10.26 16.74 -22.63
N THR A 275 10.65 15.79 -23.49
CA THR A 275 9.85 15.39 -24.67
C THR A 275 8.81 14.29 -24.42
N ALA A 276 8.93 13.51 -23.34
CA ALA A 276 8.05 12.37 -23.07
C ALA A 276 6.58 12.75 -22.82
N THR A 277 6.30 14.03 -22.57
CA THR A 277 5.00 14.51 -22.10
C THR A 277 4.00 14.83 -23.22
N LYS A 278 4.49 15.02 -24.45
CA LYS A 278 3.69 15.50 -25.61
C LYS A 278 2.82 16.72 -25.23
N GLY A 279 3.43 17.68 -24.56
CA GLY A 279 2.76 18.84 -23.96
C GLY A 279 2.52 18.67 -22.45
N TRP A 280 2.05 19.75 -21.83
CA TRP A 280 1.88 19.87 -20.39
C TRP A 280 0.54 20.49 -20.07
N TYR A 281 -0.18 19.86 -19.14
CA TYR A 281 -1.19 20.58 -18.37
C TYR A 281 -0.46 21.45 -17.34
N ILE A 282 -0.68 22.76 -17.40
CA ILE A 282 -0.18 23.73 -16.42
C ILE A 282 -1.33 24.15 -15.51
N TYR A 283 -1.15 24.08 -14.20
CA TYR A 283 -2.16 24.50 -13.22
C TYR A 283 -1.65 25.70 -12.43
N GLY A 284 -2.47 26.72 -12.23
CA GLY A 284 -2.03 27.94 -11.57
C GLY A 284 -3.08 29.05 -11.58
N ALA A 285 -2.59 30.28 -11.47
CA ALA A 285 -3.38 31.50 -11.58
C ALA A 285 -2.48 32.68 -11.95
N LYS A 286 -3.07 33.80 -12.40
CA LYS A 286 -2.33 35.04 -12.62
C LYS A 286 -1.88 35.65 -11.30
N ASN A 287 -0.66 36.17 -11.29
CA ASN A 287 -0.12 37.00 -10.21
C ASN A 287 -0.62 38.46 -10.32
N LYS A 288 -0.11 39.35 -9.47
CA LYS A 288 -0.49 40.77 -9.45
C LYS A 288 -0.12 41.51 -10.74
N GLU A 289 0.93 41.05 -11.41
CA GLU A 289 1.42 41.56 -12.69
C GLU A 289 0.64 41.01 -13.89
N GLY A 290 -0.36 40.13 -13.65
CA GLY A 290 -1.17 39.53 -14.70
C GLY A 290 -0.52 38.33 -15.41
N ILE A 291 0.66 37.89 -14.96
CA ILE A 291 1.40 36.76 -15.53
C ILE A 291 0.88 35.45 -14.92
N PHE A 292 0.54 34.47 -15.76
CA PHE A 292 0.14 33.15 -15.28
C PHE A 292 1.31 32.46 -14.58
N THR A 293 1.16 32.19 -13.29
CA THR A 293 2.18 31.54 -12.46
C THR A 293 1.77 30.10 -12.22
N VAL A 294 2.63 29.16 -12.64
CA VAL A 294 2.40 27.73 -12.55
C VAL A 294 2.69 27.23 -11.14
N GLN A 295 1.78 26.40 -10.63
CA GLN A 295 1.85 25.77 -9.31
C GLN A 295 1.89 24.24 -9.41
N ALA A 296 1.41 23.65 -10.51
CA ALA A 296 1.58 22.23 -10.81
C ALA A 296 1.75 21.98 -12.32
N LEU A 297 2.43 20.89 -12.65
CA LEU A 297 2.62 20.38 -14.01
C LEU A 297 2.13 18.94 -14.10
N ALA A 298 1.43 18.59 -15.17
CA ALA A 298 1.05 17.21 -15.46
C ALA A 298 1.35 16.85 -16.93
N PRO A 299 1.98 15.70 -17.22
CA PRO A 299 2.25 15.27 -18.60
C PRO A 299 0.95 14.95 -19.32
N HIS A 300 0.67 15.62 -20.46
CA HIS A 300 -0.56 15.38 -21.22
C HIS A 300 -0.67 13.92 -21.69
N SER A 301 0.43 13.38 -22.23
CA SER A 301 0.49 12.00 -22.74
C SER A 301 0.16 10.92 -21.71
N LEU A 302 0.29 11.19 -20.41
CA LEU A 302 0.05 10.21 -19.35
C LEU A 302 -1.43 9.84 -19.23
N PHE A 303 -2.33 10.78 -19.49
CA PHE A 303 -3.78 10.62 -19.27
C PHE A 303 -4.53 10.15 -20.52
N GLU A 304 -3.89 10.23 -21.70
CA GLU A 304 -4.45 9.72 -22.94
C GLU A 304 -4.73 8.21 -22.83
N LEU A 305 -5.89 7.78 -23.34
CA LEU A 305 -6.29 6.38 -23.41
C LEU A 305 -5.55 5.60 -24.51
N GLU A 306 -4.25 5.83 -24.68
CA GLU A 306 -3.41 5.18 -25.68
C GLU A 306 -2.26 4.49 -24.97
N PRO A 307 -2.26 3.15 -24.84
CA PRO A 307 -1.17 2.44 -24.18
C PRO A 307 0.02 2.32 -25.14
N ASP A 308 1.24 2.38 -24.60
CA ASP A 308 2.47 2.14 -25.37
C ASP A 308 2.65 0.64 -25.66
N ALA A 309 2.12 -0.23 -24.80
CA ALA A 309 2.13 -1.68 -24.99
C ALA A 309 0.82 -2.33 -24.50
N ILE A 310 0.36 -3.36 -25.23
CA ILE A 310 -0.79 -4.19 -24.85
C ILE A 310 -0.34 -5.64 -24.69
N ILE A 311 -0.60 -6.23 -23.53
CA ILE A 311 -0.25 -7.61 -23.18
C ILE A 311 -1.54 -8.42 -23.03
N THR A 312 -1.76 -9.36 -23.95
CA THR A 312 -2.93 -10.24 -23.95
C THR A 312 -2.59 -11.67 -23.50
N GLU A 313 -1.36 -12.11 -23.76
CA GLU A 313 -0.90 -13.45 -23.41
C GLU A 313 -0.68 -13.61 -21.90
N THR A 314 -1.22 -14.68 -21.32
CA THR A 314 -1.14 -14.97 -19.88
C THR A 314 0.31 -15.09 -19.39
N LYS A 315 1.19 -15.79 -20.11
CA LYS A 315 2.60 -15.98 -19.69
C LYS A 315 3.37 -14.65 -19.70
N THR A 316 3.16 -13.82 -20.71
CA THR A 316 3.77 -12.49 -20.81
C THR A 316 3.23 -11.55 -19.74
N ALA A 317 1.93 -11.59 -19.43
CA ALA A 317 1.34 -10.84 -18.32
C ALA A 317 1.94 -11.23 -16.95
N GLN A 318 2.09 -12.54 -16.69
CA GLN A 318 2.74 -13.04 -15.48
C GLN A 318 4.18 -12.54 -15.35
N ASN A 319 4.94 -12.54 -16.45
CA ASN A 319 6.30 -12.04 -16.46
C ASN A 319 6.38 -10.53 -16.23
N TYR A 320 5.43 -9.76 -16.80
CA TYR A 320 5.34 -8.32 -16.57
C TYR A 320 5.04 -7.98 -15.11
N LEU A 321 4.06 -8.66 -14.49
CA LEU A 321 3.70 -8.47 -13.08
C LEU A 321 4.86 -8.73 -12.11
N LYS A 322 5.87 -9.51 -12.50
CA LYS A 322 7.11 -9.69 -11.71
C LYS A 322 8.12 -8.56 -11.87
N LYS A 323 8.08 -7.86 -13.01
CA LYS A 323 9.19 -7.03 -13.50
C LYS A 323 8.83 -5.55 -13.66
N TYR A 324 7.57 -5.15 -13.56
CA TYR A 324 7.15 -3.77 -13.86
C TYR A 324 7.82 -2.68 -12.99
N TRP A 325 8.36 -3.05 -11.82
CA TRP A 325 9.18 -2.19 -10.97
C TRP A 325 10.69 -2.31 -11.22
N GLN A 326 11.14 -2.98 -12.28
CA GLN A 326 12.55 -2.98 -12.67
C GLN A 326 12.86 -1.65 -13.34
N ILE A 327 13.50 -0.76 -12.57
CA ILE A 327 13.86 0.59 -13.00
C ILE A 327 15.37 0.66 -13.23
N ASN A 328 15.75 1.21 -14.37
CA ASN A 328 17.12 1.56 -14.71
C ASN A 328 17.33 3.08 -14.56
N PRO A 329 18.56 3.52 -14.25
CA PRO A 329 18.87 4.96 -14.22
C PRO A 329 18.56 5.69 -15.53
N SER A 330 18.60 4.99 -16.67
CA SER A 330 18.25 5.52 -17.99
C SER A 330 16.76 5.84 -18.16
N ASP A 331 15.89 5.27 -17.33
CA ASP A 331 14.44 5.49 -17.43
C ASP A 331 14.05 6.89 -16.94
N LYS A 332 14.97 7.59 -16.27
CA LYS A 332 14.75 8.93 -15.75
C LYS A 332 14.29 9.91 -16.83
N GLY A 333 13.29 10.72 -16.50
CA GLY A 333 12.66 11.69 -17.40
C GLY A 333 11.64 11.06 -18.35
N THR A 334 11.40 9.74 -18.28
CA THR A 334 10.44 9.04 -19.13
C THR A 334 9.16 8.67 -18.40
N LEU A 335 8.14 8.31 -19.18
CA LEU A 335 6.90 7.72 -18.71
C LEU A 335 6.51 6.57 -19.64
N THR A 336 5.78 5.59 -19.12
CA THR A 336 5.32 4.43 -19.89
C THR A 336 3.91 4.01 -19.49
N LYS A 337 3.11 3.59 -20.46
CA LYS A 337 1.73 3.14 -20.31
C LYS A 337 1.58 1.71 -20.84
N THR A 338 1.23 0.75 -19.98
CA THR A 338 1.05 -0.65 -20.39
C THR A 338 -0.33 -1.16 -20.00
N LEU A 339 -1.06 -1.77 -20.93
CA LEU A 339 -2.34 -2.41 -20.68
C LEU A 339 -2.18 -3.93 -20.67
N ILE A 340 -2.57 -4.58 -19.58
CA ILE A 340 -2.80 -6.04 -19.52
C ILE A 340 -4.29 -6.30 -19.69
N ASP A 341 -4.65 -7.01 -20.76
CA ASP A 341 -6.02 -7.41 -21.07
C ASP A 341 -6.06 -8.88 -21.48
N SER A 342 -6.47 -9.75 -20.56
CA SER A 342 -6.52 -11.20 -20.80
C SER A 342 -7.80 -11.67 -21.53
N THR A 343 -8.61 -10.75 -22.08
CA THR A 343 -9.76 -11.12 -22.90
C THR A 343 -9.33 -11.58 -24.31
N PRO A 344 -9.93 -12.64 -24.89
CA PRO A 344 -9.57 -13.12 -26.22
C PRO A 344 -9.75 -12.00 -27.25
N ALA A 345 -8.79 -11.88 -28.18
CA ALA A 345 -8.69 -10.84 -29.20
C ALA A 345 -9.81 -10.85 -30.26
N LYS A 346 -11.08 -10.83 -29.84
CA LYS A 346 -12.27 -10.77 -30.70
C LYS A 346 -12.87 -9.36 -30.84
N SER A 347 -12.34 -8.35 -30.16
CA SER A 347 -12.82 -6.96 -30.30
C SER A 347 -11.76 -6.04 -30.88
N GLU A 348 -12.16 -5.21 -31.84
CA GLU A 348 -11.45 -4.01 -32.27
C GLU A 348 -10.96 -3.22 -31.03
N TYR A 349 -9.67 -2.87 -31.02
CA TYR A 349 -8.92 -2.10 -30.01
C TYR A 349 -9.43 -2.17 -28.55
N PRO A 350 -8.68 -2.77 -27.59
CA PRO A 350 -9.06 -2.84 -26.16
C PRO A 350 -9.45 -1.51 -25.50
N VAL A 351 -8.97 -0.39 -26.08
CA VAL A 351 -9.26 1.00 -25.70
C VAL A 351 -10.70 1.42 -26.04
N SER A 352 -11.30 0.90 -27.12
CA SER A 352 -12.67 1.21 -27.59
C SER A 352 -13.76 0.91 -26.56
N GLN A 353 -13.40 0.16 -25.51
CA GLN A 353 -14.30 -0.26 -24.43
C GLN A 353 -14.36 0.75 -23.27
N TRP A 354 -13.59 1.83 -23.28
CA TRP A 354 -13.71 2.92 -22.30
C TRP A 354 -14.73 3.94 -22.78
N GLN A 355 -15.68 4.25 -21.91
CA GLN A 355 -16.71 5.25 -22.14
C GLN A 355 -16.60 6.37 -21.11
N GLU A 356 -17.10 7.55 -21.47
CA GLU A 356 -17.20 8.68 -20.53
C GLU A 356 -18.00 8.26 -19.29
N GLY A 357 -17.47 8.54 -18.10
CA GLY A 357 -18.02 8.12 -16.81
C GLY A 357 -17.58 6.72 -16.34
N ASP A 358 -16.86 5.94 -17.16
CA ASP A 358 -16.25 4.68 -16.70
C ASP A 358 -15.26 4.95 -15.56
N LYS A 359 -15.20 4.03 -14.59
CA LYS A 359 -14.33 4.13 -13.43
C LYS A 359 -13.38 2.95 -13.30
N ALA A 360 -12.21 3.22 -12.73
CA ALA A 360 -11.23 2.24 -12.29
C ALA A 360 -10.69 2.57 -10.91
N ILE A 361 -10.32 1.53 -10.16
CA ILE A 361 -9.64 1.67 -8.87
C ILE A 361 -8.16 1.86 -9.14
N ILE A 362 -7.50 2.75 -8.43
CA ILE A 362 -6.06 2.99 -8.54
C ILE A 362 -5.35 2.32 -7.38
N LEU A 363 -4.26 1.62 -7.68
CA LEU A 363 -3.25 1.18 -6.73
C LEU A 363 -1.99 2.02 -6.96
N ASN A 364 -1.79 3.07 -6.17
CA ASN A 364 -0.66 3.99 -6.29
C ASN A 364 0.48 3.56 -5.37
N VAL A 365 1.70 3.48 -5.92
CA VAL A 365 2.94 3.38 -5.13
C VAL A 365 4.03 4.24 -5.76
N PHE A 366 4.77 4.96 -4.93
CA PHE A 366 6.03 5.59 -5.33
C PHE A 366 7.25 4.85 -4.78
N GLY A 367 8.37 4.96 -5.49
CA GLY A 367 9.68 4.45 -5.09
C GLY A 367 10.56 5.50 -4.40
N GLY A 368 11.86 5.21 -4.34
CA GLY A 368 12.83 5.99 -3.60
C GLY A 368 13.55 7.04 -4.43
N ILE A 369 14.25 7.94 -3.73
CA ILE A 369 15.21 8.90 -4.32
C ILE A 369 16.61 8.30 -4.17
N GLY A 370 17.27 8.00 -5.30
CA GLY A 370 18.66 7.56 -5.37
C GLY A 370 19.60 8.64 -5.89
N GLY A 371 20.79 8.25 -6.35
CA GLY A 371 21.82 9.16 -6.85
C GLY A 371 22.77 9.65 -5.75
N GLU A 372 23.50 10.72 -6.01
CA GLU A 372 24.42 11.35 -5.04
C GLU A 372 23.67 11.88 -3.81
N LYS A 373 22.43 12.33 -4.02
CA LYS A 373 21.52 12.79 -2.95
C LYS A 373 20.45 11.74 -2.64
N ALA A 374 20.86 10.47 -2.59
CA ALA A 374 19.98 9.38 -2.20
C ALA A 374 19.40 9.61 -0.79
N GLU A 375 18.12 9.28 -0.63
CA GLU A 375 17.49 9.37 0.68
C GLU A 375 17.98 8.26 1.62
N PRO A 376 18.06 8.53 2.93
CA PRO A 376 18.38 7.48 3.90
C PRO A 376 17.26 6.44 3.92
N LEU A 377 17.64 5.18 4.14
CA LEU A 377 16.68 4.09 4.27
C LEU A 377 16.02 4.14 5.66
N GLY A 378 14.70 4.29 5.69
CA GLY A 378 13.92 4.20 6.93
C GLY A 378 13.82 2.78 7.49
N VAL A 379 13.93 1.77 6.62
CA VAL A 379 13.97 0.35 6.98
C VAL A 379 15.23 -0.27 6.36
N PRO A 380 16.03 -1.06 7.12
CA PRO A 380 17.26 -1.64 6.60
C PRO A 380 17.05 -2.35 5.26
N LYS A 381 17.85 -1.96 4.26
CA LYS A 381 17.87 -2.57 2.92
C LYS A 381 16.50 -2.64 2.23
N THR A 382 15.64 -1.65 2.47
CA THR A 382 14.27 -1.58 1.95
C THR A 382 13.92 -0.16 1.49
N ILE A 383 13.41 -0.03 0.27
CA ILE A 383 12.77 1.19 -0.24
C ILE A 383 11.26 1.05 -0.05
N THR A 384 10.72 1.66 1.00
CA THR A 384 9.34 1.43 1.43
C THR A 384 8.31 2.07 0.50
N GLY A 385 8.53 3.32 0.10
CA GLY A 385 7.52 4.12 -0.60
C GLY A 385 6.33 4.48 0.27
N HIS A 386 5.21 4.80 -0.39
CA HIS A 386 3.88 4.98 0.21
C HIS A 386 2.85 4.33 -0.71
N PHE A 387 1.72 3.88 -0.14
CA PHE A 387 0.61 3.31 -0.89
C PHE A 387 -0.64 4.16 -0.72
N ALA A 388 -1.38 4.36 -1.81
CA ALA A 388 -2.73 4.91 -1.74
C ALA A 388 -3.68 4.18 -2.70
N PHE A 389 -4.94 4.08 -2.28
CA PHE A 389 -6.02 3.83 -3.22
C PHE A 389 -6.43 5.14 -3.91
N GLY A 390 -7.06 5.02 -5.07
CA GLY A 390 -7.65 6.15 -5.78
C GLY A 390 -8.74 5.70 -6.73
N VAL A 391 -9.30 6.65 -7.46
CA VAL A 391 -10.27 6.42 -8.51
C VAL A 391 -9.83 7.19 -9.75
N ALA A 392 -9.81 6.49 -10.87
CA ALA A 392 -9.73 7.10 -12.19
C ALA A 392 -11.14 7.12 -12.79
N GLU A 393 -11.57 8.26 -13.30
CA GLU A 393 -12.80 8.42 -14.07
C GLU A 393 -12.46 8.84 -15.50
N ILE A 394 -13.15 8.28 -16.48
CA ILE A 394 -12.98 8.70 -17.87
C ILE A 394 -13.79 9.97 -18.10
N ILE A 395 -13.10 11.04 -18.45
CA ILE A 395 -13.71 12.32 -18.79
C ILE A 395 -13.40 12.69 -20.23
N ARG A 396 -14.17 13.63 -20.78
CA ARG A 396 -13.83 14.27 -22.04
C ARG A 396 -13.02 15.54 -21.80
N SER A 397 -11.82 15.59 -22.36
CA SER A 397 -10.96 16.76 -22.25
C SER A 397 -11.64 17.99 -22.84
N PRO A 398 -11.71 19.13 -22.13
CA PRO A 398 -12.25 20.36 -22.69
C PRO A 398 -11.37 20.93 -23.80
N PHE A 399 -10.08 20.59 -23.84
CA PHE A 399 -9.13 21.06 -24.86
C PHE A 399 -9.12 20.17 -26.09
N THR A 400 -8.83 18.88 -25.93
CA THR A 400 -8.63 17.95 -27.06
C THR A 400 -9.92 17.29 -27.54
N LYS A 401 -11.01 17.38 -26.77
CA LYS A 401 -12.29 16.67 -26.98
C LYS A 401 -12.19 15.14 -26.99
N LYS A 402 -11.00 14.59 -26.74
CA LYS A 402 -10.74 13.15 -26.57
C LYS A 402 -11.04 12.71 -25.14
N LEU A 403 -11.20 11.40 -24.95
CA LEU A 403 -11.34 10.80 -23.63
C LEU A 403 -9.98 10.67 -22.95
N GLU A 404 -9.93 10.98 -21.65
CA GLU A 404 -8.73 10.91 -20.82
C GLU A 404 -9.06 10.46 -19.39
N PHE A 405 -8.05 10.03 -18.64
CA PHE A 405 -8.17 9.70 -17.21
C PHE A 405 -8.16 10.97 -16.34
N ASP A 406 -9.24 11.22 -15.59
CA ASP A 406 -9.23 12.08 -14.40
C ASP A 406 -8.91 11.23 -13.17
N ILE A 407 -7.77 11.50 -12.53
CA ILE A 407 -7.25 10.70 -11.42
C ILE A 407 -7.37 11.46 -10.10
N LYS A 408 -8.00 10.81 -9.11
CA LYS A 408 -8.07 11.27 -7.73
C LYS A 408 -7.50 10.22 -6.79
N TYR A 409 -6.65 10.64 -5.85
CA TYR A 409 -6.06 9.76 -4.84
C TYR A 409 -6.75 9.95 -3.49
N HIS A 410 -7.08 8.85 -2.80
CA HIS A 410 -7.55 8.85 -1.43
C HIS A 410 -6.38 8.59 -0.49
N GLN A 411 -5.74 9.68 -0.06
CA GLN A 411 -4.50 9.62 0.69
C GLN A 411 -4.79 9.42 2.18
N VAL A 412 -4.68 8.17 2.66
CA VAL A 412 -4.48 7.88 4.08
C VAL A 412 -3.00 8.09 4.39
N TYR A 413 -2.60 9.34 4.60
CA TYR A 413 -1.19 9.74 4.65
C TYR A 413 -0.83 10.25 6.05
N ALA A 414 0.18 9.65 6.67
CA ALA A 414 0.66 10.06 7.98
C ALA A 414 1.20 11.50 7.98
N HIS A 415 1.22 12.15 9.15
CA HIS A 415 1.81 13.47 9.26
C HIS A 415 3.27 13.44 8.80
N ASN A 416 3.65 14.43 7.98
CA ASN A 416 4.91 14.45 7.25
C ASN A 416 5.50 15.87 7.21
N THR A 417 6.75 15.98 6.78
CA THR A 417 7.47 17.25 6.69
C THR A 417 6.97 18.14 5.55
N ASP A 418 6.42 17.56 4.48
CA ASP A 418 5.99 18.25 3.24
C ASP A 418 4.58 18.88 3.36
N GLY A 419 3.84 18.56 4.42
CA GLY A 419 2.47 19.03 4.63
C GLY A 419 1.46 18.45 3.63
N ILE A 420 1.70 17.20 3.19
CA ILE A 420 0.71 16.38 2.48
C ILE A 420 -0.37 16.01 3.50
N ILE A 421 -1.63 16.25 3.14
CA ILE A 421 -2.78 16.09 4.04
C ILE A 421 -3.42 14.73 3.80
N SER A 422 -3.97 14.12 4.83
CA SER A 422 -4.81 12.93 4.67
C SER A 422 -6.20 13.31 4.13
N ALA A 423 -6.42 13.22 2.83
CA ALA A 423 -7.67 13.62 2.15
C ALA A 423 -7.74 13.08 0.71
N THR A 424 -8.81 13.39 -0.01
CA THR A 424 -8.84 13.18 -1.46
C THR A 424 -8.05 14.28 -2.17
N HIS A 425 -7.10 13.91 -3.02
CA HIS A 425 -6.29 14.82 -3.83
C HIS A 425 -6.61 14.64 -5.31
N SER A 426 -6.65 15.73 -6.08
CA SER A 426 -6.49 15.63 -7.54
C SER A 426 -5.07 15.18 -7.88
N TRP A 427 -4.90 14.62 -9.08
CA TRP A 427 -3.57 14.22 -9.57
C TRP A 427 -2.58 15.38 -9.52
N ALA A 428 -2.97 16.56 -10.02
CA ALA A 428 -2.14 17.75 -10.01
C ALA A 428 -1.71 18.18 -8.60
N ASN A 429 -2.54 17.95 -7.57
CA ASN A 429 -2.18 18.30 -6.20
C ASN A 429 -1.19 17.31 -5.56
N TYR A 430 -1.39 16.00 -5.75
CA TYR A 430 -0.54 14.99 -5.12
C TYR A 430 0.74 14.69 -5.90
N MET A 431 0.65 14.66 -7.23
CA MET A 431 1.76 14.28 -8.11
C MET A 431 2.44 15.50 -8.72
N GLY A 432 1.67 16.37 -9.38
CA GLY A 432 2.20 17.45 -10.21
C GLY A 432 2.61 18.73 -9.48
N ASN A 433 2.27 18.88 -8.21
CA ASN A 433 2.47 20.11 -7.46
C ASN A 433 3.96 20.44 -7.32
N LEU A 434 4.36 21.65 -7.72
CA LEU A 434 5.78 22.02 -7.73
C LEU A 434 6.38 22.02 -6.33
N GLN A 435 5.61 22.40 -5.30
CA GLN A 435 6.06 22.52 -3.91
C GLN A 435 6.19 21.17 -3.20
N ARG A 436 5.32 20.20 -3.47
CA ARG A 436 5.20 18.98 -2.64
C ARG A 436 4.85 17.69 -3.41
N GLY A 437 4.74 17.78 -4.73
CA GLY A 437 4.35 16.66 -5.58
C GLY A 437 5.49 15.68 -5.84
N TRP A 438 5.16 14.41 -6.07
CA TRP A 438 6.15 13.34 -6.23
C TRP A 438 6.66 13.11 -7.66
N LEU A 439 6.01 13.68 -8.68
CA LEU A 439 6.35 13.46 -10.10
C LEU A 439 7.83 13.70 -10.42
N PHE A 440 8.41 14.76 -9.84
CA PHE A 440 9.74 15.25 -10.21
C PHE A 440 10.88 14.51 -9.52
N THR A 441 10.63 13.92 -8.35
CA THR A 441 11.68 13.40 -7.46
C THR A 441 11.62 11.90 -7.26
N ARG A 442 10.49 11.24 -7.55
CA ARG A 442 10.32 9.81 -7.33
C ARG A 442 9.81 9.10 -8.58
N PRO A 443 10.17 7.82 -8.79
CA PRO A 443 9.43 6.98 -9.72
C PRO A 443 8.09 6.58 -9.11
N VAL A 444 7.05 6.53 -9.91
CA VAL A 444 5.68 6.18 -9.48
C VAL A 444 5.07 5.18 -10.43
N VAL A 445 4.33 4.22 -9.87
CA VAL A 445 3.47 3.31 -10.62
C VAL A 445 2.04 3.43 -10.10
N ASP A 446 1.15 3.87 -10.97
CA ASP A 446 -0.30 3.77 -10.79
C ASP A 446 -0.82 2.57 -11.58
N ILE A 447 -1.51 1.65 -10.91
CA ILE A 447 -2.22 0.54 -11.56
C ILE A 447 -3.71 0.83 -11.53
N LEU A 448 -4.28 1.14 -12.69
CA LEU A 448 -5.71 1.34 -12.88
C LEU A 448 -6.37 0.00 -13.16
N VAL A 449 -7.25 -0.40 -12.25
CA VAL A 449 -7.98 -1.67 -12.28
C VAL A 449 -9.38 -1.43 -12.81
N LYS A 450 -9.63 -1.75 -14.08
CA LYS A 450 -10.98 -1.75 -14.65
C LYS A 450 -11.65 -3.08 -14.33
N PHE A 451 -12.59 -3.04 -13.39
CA PHE A 451 -13.30 -4.22 -12.90
C PHE A 451 -14.75 -3.90 -12.54
N ALA A 452 -15.66 -4.14 -13.50
CA ALA A 452 -17.08 -3.84 -13.40
C ALA A 452 -17.79 -4.39 -12.14
N PRO A 453 -17.39 -5.55 -11.56
CA PRO A 453 -17.95 -6.00 -10.28
C PRO A 453 -17.76 -5.03 -9.11
N VAL A 454 -16.76 -4.14 -9.16
CA VAL A 454 -16.56 -3.13 -8.11
C VAL A 454 -17.00 -1.75 -8.59
N THR A 455 -16.78 -1.42 -9.86
CA THR A 455 -16.92 -0.04 -10.36
C THR A 455 -18.31 0.33 -10.86
N GLN A 456 -19.25 -0.62 -10.99
CA GLN A 456 -20.64 -0.31 -11.35
C GLN A 456 -21.62 -0.74 -10.26
N ASP A 457 -22.71 0.01 -10.13
CA ASP A 457 -23.77 -0.24 -9.15
C ASP A 457 -24.59 -1.48 -9.48
N TYR A 458 -25.17 -2.09 -8.45
CA TYR A 458 -26.13 -3.20 -8.54
C TYR A 458 -27.51 -2.72 -8.13
N LYS A 459 -28.53 -2.97 -8.95
CA LYS A 459 -29.91 -2.52 -8.70
C LYS A 459 -30.81 -3.72 -8.42
N PHE A 460 -31.42 -3.76 -7.25
CA PHE A 460 -32.40 -4.77 -6.82
C PHE A 460 -33.68 -4.05 -6.42
N ASP A 461 -34.62 -3.92 -7.35
CA ASP A 461 -35.80 -3.05 -7.23
C ASP A 461 -35.42 -1.62 -6.80
N ASN A 462 -35.87 -1.19 -5.61
CA ASN A 462 -35.58 0.13 -5.04
C ASN A 462 -34.27 0.18 -4.22
N ILE A 463 -33.49 -0.90 -4.19
CA ILE A 463 -32.23 -0.98 -3.44
C ILE A 463 -31.04 -0.93 -4.40
N THR A 464 -30.14 0.02 -4.18
CA THR A 464 -28.87 0.11 -4.92
C THR A 464 -27.69 -0.26 -4.02
N ILE A 465 -26.82 -1.16 -4.49
CA ILE A 465 -25.53 -1.45 -3.86
C ILE A 465 -24.43 -0.86 -4.73
N SER A 466 -23.62 0.01 -4.14
CA SER A 466 -22.50 0.68 -4.81
C SER A 466 -21.17 0.33 -4.11
N PRO A 467 -20.44 -0.73 -4.56
CA PRO A 467 -19.23 -1.16 -3.87
C PRO A 467 -18.14 -0.08 -3.82
N LEU A 468 -17.92 0.63 -4.93
CA LEU A 468 -16.94 1.71 -4.99
C LEU A 468 -17.29 2.87 -4.05
N THR A 469 -18.56 3.29 -4.04
CA THR A 469 -19.03 4.36 -3.14
C THR A 469 -18.85 4.01 -1.67
N GLU A 470 -19.17 2.79 -1.27
CA GLU A 470 -18.95 2.31 0.09
C GLU A 470 -17.44 2.29 0.42
N PHE A 471 -16.61 1.83 -0.50
CA PHE A 471 -15.16 1.81 -0.28
C PHE A 471 -14.57 3.21 -0.13
N GLU A 472 -14.95 4.15 -1.00
CA GLU A 472 -14.58 5.56 -0.86
C GLU A 472 -15.06 6.17 0.46
N HIS A 473 -16.25 5.79 0.94
CA HIS A 473 -16.78 6.24 2.21
C HIS A 473 -15.91 5.77 3.38
N GLN A 474 -15.52 4.49 3.41
CA GLN A 474 -14.61 3.96 4.44
C GLN A 474 -13.22 4.60 4.39
N LEU A 475 -12.71 4.88 3.18
CA LEU A 475 -11.45 5.63 3.02
C LEU A 475 -11.59 7.05 3.58
N LYS A 476 -12.70 7.77 3.32
CA LYS A 476 -12.94 9.12 3.86
C LYS A 476 -12.96 9.14 5.38
N ILE A 477 -13.58 8.14 6.01
CA ILE A 477 -13.54 7.99 7.46
C ILE A 477 -12.09 7.82 7.94
N MET A 478 -11.33 6.91 7.33
CA MET A 478 -9.93 6.69 7.71
C MET A 478 -9.09 7.96 7.51
N MET A 479 -9.31 8.69 6.41
CA MET A 479 -8.60 9.93 6.12
C MET A 479 -8.87 11.00 7.18
N ALA A 480 -10.12 11.19 7.58
CA ALA A 480 -10.51 12.14 8.63
C ALA A 480 -9.89 11.79 9.99
N ARG A 481 -9.89 10.50 10.35
CA ARG A 481 -9.22 9.99 11.56
C ARG A 481 -7.72 10.27 11.56
N TYR A 482 -7.07 10.06 10.41
CA TYR A 482 -5.65 10.34 10.22
C TYR A 482 -5.31 11.82 10.39
N ARG A 483 -6.13 12.74 9.87
CA ARG A 483 -5.89 14.19 9.99
C ARG A 483 -5.78 14.69 11.43
N VAL A 484 -6.41 14.00 12.38
CA VAL A 484 -6.40 14.38 13.80
C VAL A 484 -5.69 13.37 14.69
N GLY A 485 -5.11 12.31 14.12
CA GLY A 485 -4.46 11.23 14.89
C GLY A 485 -5.38 10.56 15.90
N ASP A 486 -6.65 10.34 15.54
CA ASP A 486 -7.70 9.86 16.46
C ASP A 486 -7.83 10.70 17.76
N GLY A 487 -7.53 12.00 17.68
CA GLY A 487 -7.63 12.95 18.79
C GLY A 487 -6.30 13.25 19.48
N THR A 488 -5.25 12.47 19.22
CA THR A 488 -3.90 12.72 19.77
C THR A 488 -3.15 13.86 19.05
N GLY A 489 -3.70 14.32 17.92
CA GLY A 489 -3.07 15.28 17.03
C GLY A 489 -1.94 14.70 16.18
N SER A 490 -1.67 13.39 16.27
CA SER A 490 -0.57 12.74 15.54
C SER A 490 -0.97 11.38 14.97
N ALA A 491 -0.80 11.23 13.67
CA ALA A 491 -0.78 9.96 12.97
C ALA A 491 0.62 9.78 12.39
N THR A 492 1.38 8.81 12.92
CA THR A 492 2.76 8.51 12.52
C THR A 492 2.89 7.04 12.18
N VAL A 493 3.75 6.72 11.21
CA VAL A 493 4.03 5.34 10.83
C VAL A 493 4.89 4.67 11.91
N THR A 494 4.55 3.44 12.27
CA THR A 494 5.33 2.55 13.15
C THR A 494 5.45 1.18 12.47
N PRO A 495 6.31 0.26 12.96
CA PRO A 495 6.37 -1.10 12.42
C PRO A 495 5.03 -1.86 12.45
N ALA A 496 4.07 -1.47 13.30
CA ALA A 496 2.77 -2.12 13.44
C ALA A 496 1.58 -1.32 12.87
N THR A 497 1.81 -0.04 12.53
CA THR A 497 0.80 0.88 11.96
C THR A 497 1.37 1.62 10.76
N SER A 498 0.86 1.36 9.57
CA SER A 498 1.27 2.00 8.34
C SER A 498 0.09 2.42 7.49
N CYS A 499 0.32 3.41 6.62
CA CYS A 499 -0.70 3.94 5.71
C CYS A 499 -1.41 2.85 4.89
N ILE A 500 -0.67 1.81 4.46
CA ILE A 500 -1.21 0.69 3.69
C ILE A 500 -2.08 -0.23 4.54
N GLN A 501 -1.71 -0.51 5.79
CA GLN A 501 -2.54 -1.33 6.69
C GLN A 501 -3.89 -0.64 6.96
N ASP A 502 -3.88 0.67 7.18
CA ASP A 502 -5.10 1.42 7.49
C ASP A 502 -5.96 1.67 6.24
N SER A 503 -5.34 1.84 5.07
CA SER A 503 -6.05 1.80 3.78
C SER A 503 -6.69 0.43 3.53
N SER A 504 -5.99 -0.65 3.89
CA SER A 504 -6.46 -2.02 3.79
C SER A 504 -7.60 -2.34 4.77
N GLN A 505 -7.56 -1.72 5.95
CA GLN A 505 -8.65 -1.77 6.92
C GLN A 505 -9.94 -1.13 6.36
N ALA A 506 -9.83 0.00 5.66
CA ALA A 506 -10.99 0.61 5.00
C ALA A 506 -11.60 -0.32 3.93
N LEU A 507 -10.76 -1.03 3.17
CA LEU A 507 -11.21 -2.04 2.21
C LEU A 507 -11.92 -3.21 2.91
N TYR A 508 -11.37 -3.70 4.02
CA TYR A 508 -11.98 -4.75 4.82
C TYR A 508 -13.35 -4.33 5.38
N ALA A 509 -13.45 -3.11 5.92
CA ALA A 509 -14.70 -2.55 6.44
C ALA A 509 -15.77 -2.46 5.35
N ALA A 510 -15.40 -1.98 4.16
CA ALA A 510 -16.33 -1.88 3.02
C ALA A 510 -16.88 -3.26 2.63
N ILE A 511 -16.02 -4.28 2.55
CA ILE A 511 -16.42 -5.66 2.28
C ILE A 511 -17.45 -6.15 3.31
N LYS A 512 -17.20 -5.92 4.61
CA LYS A 512 -18.10 -6.38 5.68
C LYS A 512 -19.44 -5.67 5.64
N ILE A 513 -19.45 -4.35 5.46
CA ILE A 513 -20.69 -3.56 5.39
C ILE A 513 -21.54 -3.99 4.19
N ILE A 514 -20.92 -4.20 3.02
CA ILE A 514 -21.64 -4.70 1.83
C ILE A 514 -22.24 -6.08 2.11
N LYS A 515 -21.44 -7.03 2.65
CA LYS A 515 -21.95 -8.37 3.02
C LYS A 515 -23.11 -8.30 4.01
N GLN A 516 -23.04 -7.42 4.99
CA GLN A 516 -24.12 -7.23 5.96
C GLN A 516 -25.38 -6.64 5.31
N LYS A 517 -25.23 -5.60 4.47
CA LYS A 517 -26.35 -5.05 3.68
C LYS A 517 -27.03 -6.14 2.84
N ILE A 518 -26.27 -7.03 2.21
CA ILE A 518 -26.82 -8.16 1.44
C ILE A 518 -27.55 -9.16 2.35
N LYS A 519 -26.95 -9.53 3.48
CA LYS A 519 -27.52 -10.50 4.43
C LYS A 519 -28.83 -10.01 5.04
N LEU A 520 -28.94 -8.72 5.34
CA LEU A 520 -30.09 -8.12 6.00
C LEU A 520 -31.25 -7.78 5.05
N ASN A 521 -31.07 -7.88 3.73
CA ASN A 521 -32.09 -7.52 2.75
C ASN A 521 -32.59 -8.76 1.96
N PRO A 522 -33.72 -9.37 2.35
CA PRO A 522 -34.27 -10.54 1.67
C PRO A 522 -34.51 -10.34 0.18
N LYS A 523 -34.91 -9.13 -0.25
CA LYS A 523 -35.14 -8.81 -1.67
C LYS A 523 -33.90 -9.01 -2.54
N ILE A 524 -32.71 -8.69 -2.03
CA ILE A 524 -31.45 -8.90 -2.75
C ILE A 524 -31.20 -10.40 -2.92
N GLN A 525 -31.43 -11.18 -1.86
CA GLN A 525 -31.26 -12.63 -1.89
C GLN A 525 -32.24 -13.29 -2.87
N THR A 526 -33.53 -12.92 -2.80
CA THR A 526 -34.55 -13.39 -3.72
C THR A 526 -34.19 -13.03 -5.16
N GLY A 527 -33.80 -11.77 -5.44
CA GLY A 527 -33.43 -11.34 -6.78
C GLY A 527 -32.24 -12.12 -7.38
N LEU A 528 -31.23 -12.44 -6.55
CA LEU A 528 -30.09 -13.26 -6.97
C LEU A 528 -30.48 -14.72 -7.22
N GLN A 529 -31.40 -15.28 -6.43
CA GLN A 529 -31.86 -16.67 -6.57
C GLN A 529 -32.81 -16.87 -7.74
N THR A 530 -33.73 -15.93 -7.98
CA THR A 530 -34.74 -16.03 -9.05
C THR A 530 -34.17 -15.77 -10.44
N HIS A 531 -33.04 -15.06 -10.54
CA HIS A 531 -32.40 -14.72 -11.82
C HIS A 531 -30.91 -15.13 -11.85
N PRO A 532 -30.58 -16.43 -11.77
CA PRO A 532 -29.20 -16.91 -11.61
C PRO A 532 -28.29 -16.56 -12.80
N ASN A 533 -28.86 -16.49 -14.01
CA ASN A 533 -28.12 -16.24 -15.26
C ASN A 533 -28.15 -14.76 -15.70
N HIS A 534 -28.79 -13.87 -14.93
CA HIS A 534 -28.84 -12.46 -15.29
C HIS A 534 -27.42 -11.84 -15.18
N PRO A 535 -27.00 -10.94 -16.11
CA PRO A 535 -25.65 -10.38 -16.11
C PRO A 535 -25.23 -9.74 -14.78
N GLN A 536 -26.17 -9.08 -14.09
CA GLN A 536 -25.93 -8.52 -12.76
C GLN A 536 -25.62 -9.61 -11.71
N THR A 537 -26.33 -10.75 -11.76
CA THR A 537 -26.12 -11.86 -10.82
C THR A 537 -24.75 -12.50 -11.04
N LEU A 538 -24.35 -12.73 -12.29
CA LEU A 538 -23.01 -13.24 -12.63
C LEU A 538 -21.91 -12.27 -12.16
N ARG A 539 -22.10 -10.98 -12.41
CA ARG A 539 -21.19 -9.91 -11.93
C ARG A 539 -21.14 -9.87 -10.40
N PHE A 540 -22.24 -10.16 -9.72
CA PHE A 540 -22.31 -10.21 -8.26
C PHE A 540 -21.59 -11.43 -7.69
N GLN A 541 -21.69 -12.59 -8.35
CA GLN A 541 -20.91 -13.79 -8.00
C GLN A 541 -19.40 -13.52 -8.10
N GLN A 542 -18.97 -12.77 -9.13
CA GLN A 542 -17.57 -12.32 -9.25
C GLN A 542 -17.18 -11.38 -8.10
N LEU A 543 -18.04 -10.45 -7.69
CA LEU A 543 -17.80 -9.59 -6.51
C LEU A 543 -17.68 -10.42 -5.23
N ALA A 544 -18.52 -11.45 -5.04
CA ALA A 544 -18.44 -12.34 -3.88
C ALA A 544 -17.15 -13.19 -3.87
N SER A 545 -16.73 -13.68 -5.03
CA SER A 545 -15.44 -14.36 -5.22
C SER A 545 -14.26 -13.44 -4.90
N LEU A 546 -14.25 -12.23 -5.46
CA LEU A 546 -13.26 -11.19 -5.16
C LEU A 546 -13.22 -10.89 -3.67
N SER A 547 -14.37 -10.66 -3.05
CA SER A 547 -14.48 -10.36 -1.62
C SER A 547 -13.87 -11.45 -0.75
N SER A 548 -14.13 -12.71 -1.07
CA SER A 548 -13.55 -13.85 -0.34
C SER A 548 -12.04 -13.95 -0.53
N ALA A 549 -11.53 -13.66 -1.74
CA ALA A 549 -10.10 -13.61 -2.00
C ALA A 549 -9.42 -12.44 -1.27
N LEU A 550 -10.03 -11.25 -1.28
CA LEU A 550 -9.53 -10.07 -0.56
C LEU A 550 -9.53 -10.28 0.95
N GLU A 551 -10.55 -10.92 1.53
CA GLU A 551 -10.53 -11.22 2.98
C GLU A 551 -9.38 -12.15 3.36
N LYS A 552 -9.11 -13.21 2.59
CA LYS A 552 -7.95 -14.10 2.82
C LYS A 552 -6.62 -13.36 2.70
N GLN A 553 -6.57 -12.39 1.79
CA GLN A 553 -5.40 -11.55 1.55
C GLN A 553 -5.16 -10.56 2.70
N LEU A 554 -6.23 -9.95 3.22
CA LEU A 554 -6.21 -8.97 4.31
C LEU A 554 -6.00 -9.62 5.69
N LEU A 555 -6.45 -10.86 5.85
CA LEU A 555 -6.35 -11.67 7.08
C LEU A 555 -5.48 -12.91 6.82
N PRO A 556 -4.17 -12.75 6.57
CA PRO A 556 -3.30 -13.84 6.14
C PRO A 556 -3.24 -15.02 7.11
N LEU A 557 -3.48 -14.81 8.41
CA LEU A 557 -3.53 -15.85 9.44
C LEU A 557 -4.97 -16.23 9.85
N GLY A 558 -5.99 -15.66 9.20
CA GLY A 558 -7.40 -15.81 9.61
C GLY A 558 -7.77 -15.06 10.90
N ILE A 559 -6.82 -14.35 11.51
CA ILE A 559 -7.00 -13.58 12.74
C ILE A 559 -7.30 -12.12 12.37
N ILE A 560 -8.42 -11.61 12.86
CA ILE A 560 -8.76 -10.18 12.75
C ILE A 560 -7.98 -9.42 13.83
N ARG A 561 -7.34 -8.32 13.44
CA ARG A 561 -6.71 -7.42 14.42
C ARG A 561 -7.78 -6.77 15.29
N SER A 562 -7.52 -6.66 16.59
CA SER A 562 -8.45 -6.08 17.57
C SER A 562 -8.78 -4.60 17.28
N ASP A 563 -7.83 -3.83 16.74
CA ASP A 563 -8.05 -2.46 16.30
C ASP A 563 -8.92 -2.35 15.04
N TRP A 564 -8.88 -3.37 14.17
CA TRP A 564 -9.76 -3.45 13.00
C TRP A 564 -11.20 -3.77 13.39
N GLU A 565 -11.38 -4.74 14.30
CA GLU A 565 -12.69 -5.14 14.81
C GLU A 565 -13.38 -4.01 15.58
N SER A 566 -12.67 -3.37 16.51
CA SER A 566 -13.20 -2.22 17.26
C SER A 566 -13.57 -1.04 16.35
N SER A 567 -12.78 -0.80 15.31
CA SER A 567 -13.10 0.22 14.31
C SER A 567 -14.35 -0.14 13.50
N ILE A 568 -14.59 -1.40 13.13
CA ILE A 568 -15.82 -1.79 12.39
C ILE A 568 -17.07 -1.49 13.22
N ASN A 569 -17.04 -1.75 14.53
CA ASN A 569 -18.17 -1.45 15.42
C ASN A 569 -18.43 0.07 15.53
N SER A 570 -17.37 0.88 15.51
CA SER A 570 -17.44 2.35 15.45
C SER A 570 -17.89 2.87 14.07
N LEU A 571 -17.45 2.23 12.98
CA LEU A 571 -17.76 2.56 11.58
C LEU A 571 -19.20 2.19 11.19
N ALA A 572 -19.73 1.10 11.75
CA ALA A 572 -21.10 0.66 11.56
C ALA A 572 -22.12 1.42 12.45
N GLY A 573 -21.66 2.32 13.33
CA GLY A 573 -22.51 3.09 14.24
C GLY A 573 -23.18 2.25 15.33
N ILE A 574 -22.62 1.09 15.67
CA ILE A 574 -23.22 0.10 16.59
C ILE A 574 -22.76 0.31 18.05
N SER A 575 -21.68 1.08 18.33
CA SER A 575 -21.25 1.38 19.70
C SER A 575 -21.02 2.87 19.99
N ASP A 576 -21.40 3.29 21.20
CA ASP A 576 -21.15 4.62 21.80
C ASP A 576 -19.76 4.72 22.47
N THR A 577 -18.85 3.77 22.23
CA THR A 577 -17.55 3.71 22.92
C THR A 577 -16.55 4.71 22.35
N LYS A 578 -16.07 5.62 23.21
CA LYS A 578 -15.24 6.80 22.86
C LYS A 578 -13.80 6.50 22.45
N GLU A 579 -13.27 5.29 22.63
CA GLU A 579 -11.86 5.01 22.35
C GLU A 579 -11.70 3.89 21.32
N THR A 580 -11.21 4.27 20.14
CA THR A 580 -10.71 3.31 19.14
C THR A 580 -9.32 2.88 19.58
N PHE A 581 -9.15 1.60 19.88
CA PHE A 581 -7.87 0.98 20.20
C PHE A 581 -6.98 0.93 18.96
N ARG A 582 -5.67 1.15 19.12
CA ARG A 582 -4.65 0.91 18.07
C ARG A 582 -3.71 -0.17 18.58
N ASP A 583 -3.60 -1.27 17.85
CA ASP A 583 -2.69 -2.35 18.20
C ASP A 583 -1.32 -2.08 17.57
N SER A 584 -0.34 -1.73 18.41
CA SER A 584 1.04 -1.48 18.00
C SER A 584 1.97 -2.68 18.23
N SER A 585 1.41 -3.85 18.58
CA SER A 585 2.19 -5.04 18.90
C SER A 585 2.83 -5.69 17.66
N ILE A 586 3.86 -6.49 17.91
CA ILE A 586 4.47 -7.35 16.87
C ILE A 586 3.45 -8.37 16.33
N TRP A 587 2.46 -8.77 17.14
CA TRP A 587 1.36 -9.64 16.71
C TRP A 587 0.45 -8.96 15.66
N ALA A 588 0.19 -7.66 15.79
CA ALA A 588 -0.54 -6.89 14.78
C ALA A 588 0.20 -6.85 13.43
N ALA A 589 1.53 -6.72 13.47
CA ALA A 589 2.38 -6.80 12.28
C ALA A 589 2.31 -8.20 11.62
N LEU A 590 2.45 -9.28 12.40
CA LEU A 590 2.38 -10.66 11.88
C LEU A 590 1.00 -11.02 11.30
N THR A 591 -0.09 -10.56 11.93
CA THR A 591 -1.46 -10.85 11.48
C THR A 591 -1.89 -10.07 10.24
N SER A 592 -1.14 -9.04 9.84
CA SER A 592 -1.40 -8.21 8.65
C SER A 592 -0.17 -8.06 7.74
N TRP A 593 0.75 -9.02 7.77
CA TRP A 593 2.06 -8.90 7.12
C TRP A 593 1.99 -8.62 5.60
N ARG A 594 0.98 -9.19 4.93
CA ARG A 594 0.70 -8.98 3.49
C ARG A 594 0.37 -7.52 3.12
N THR A 595 -0.03 -6.71 4.11
CA THR A 595 -0.34 -5.29 3.93
C THR A 595 0.64 -4.39 4.66
N MET A 596 1.79 -4.89 5.14
CA MET A 596 2.79 -4.06 5.83
C MET A 596 3.65 -3.21 4.89
N MET A 597 3.92 -3.69 3.68
CA MET A 597 4.81 -3.01 2.74
C MET A 597 4.04 -2.51 1.51
N PRO A 598 4.11 -1.22 1.16
CA PRO A 598 3.41 -0.64 0.01
C PRO A 598 3.59 -1.45 -1.29
N ARG A 599 4.84 -1.78 -1.61
CA ARG A 599 5.19 -2.54 -2.81
C ARG A 599 4.56 -3.92 -2.84
N GLN A 600 4.60 -4.64 -1.71
CA GLN A 600 4.04 -5.98 -1.63
C GLN A 600 2.51 -5.95 -1.78
N ALA A 601 1.84 -5.00 -1.12
CA ALA A 601 0.39 -4.86 -1.22
C ALA A 601 -0.05 -4.54 -2.66
N GLN A 602 0.66 -3.66 -3.38
CA GLN A 602 0.38 -3.37 -4.78
C GLN A 602 0.54 -4.63 -5.66
N ASP A 603 1.64 -5.38 -5.51
CA ASP A 603 1.91 -6.61 -6.27
C ASP A 603 0.80 -7.67 -6.03
N GLU A 604 0.43 -7.89 -4.78
CA GLU A 604 -0.56 -8.91 -4.39
C GLU A 604 -1.98 -8.51 -4.82
N LEU A 605 -2.38 -7.24 -4.66
CA LEU A 605 -3.68 -6.74 -5.12
C LEU A 605 -3.79 -6.76 -6.65
N ALA A 606 -2.77 -6.29 -7.37
CA ALA A 606 -2.75 -6.32 -8.83
C ALA A 606 -2.87 -7.77 -9.35
N THR A 607 -2.10 -8.68 -8.77
CA THR A 607 -2.16 -10.12 -9.10
C THR A 607 -3.55 -10.70 -8.84
N LEU A 608 -4.17 -10.36 -7.70
CA LEU A 608 -5.48 -10.84 -7.33
C LEU A 608 -6.56 -10.36 -8.31
N PHE A 609 -6.56 -9.07 -8.66
CA PHE A 609 -7.49 -8.52 -9.67
C PHE A 609 -7.26 -9.13 -11.06
N TRP A 610 -6.01 -9.31 -11.47
CA TRP A 610 -5.68 -9.99 -12.74
C TRP A 610 -6.19 -11.44 -12.78
N LYS A 611 -6.04 -12.20 -11.68
CA LYS A 611 -6.60 -13.56 -11.56
C LYS A 611 -8.13 -13.57 -11.69
N GLN A 612 -8.80 -12.50 -11.25
CA GLN A 612 -10.24 -12.28 -11.42
C GLN A 612 -10.62 -11.72 -12.80
N LYS A 613 -9.69 -11.72 -13.78
CA LYS A 613 -9.89 -11.24 -15.16
C LYS A 613 -10.16 -9.72 -15.26
N ALA A 614 -9.73 -8.95 -14.26
CA ALA A 614 -9.70 -7.49 -14.39
C ALA A 614 -8.66 -7.05 -15.44
N LYS A 615 -8.92 -5.91 -16.08
CA LYS A 615 -7.92 -5.25 -16.92
C LYS A 615 -7.06 -4.35 -16.04
N LEU A 616 -5.75 -4.40 -16.26
CA LEU A 616 -4.79 -3.60 -15.50
C LEU A 616 -4.08 -2.64 -16.43
N TRP A 617 -4.19 -1.35 -16.18
CA TRP A 617 -3.49 -0.31 -16.92
C TRP A 617 -2.44 0.33 -16.03
N PHE A 618 -1.18 0.16 -16.38
CA PHE A 618 -0.03 0.67 -15.66
C PHE A 618 0.33 2.04 -16.22
N LEU A 619 0.34 3.07 -15.38
CA LEU A 619 0.87 4.39 -15.67
C LEU A 619 2.15 4.56 -14.84
N GLN A 620 3.29 4.66 -15.51
CA GLN A 620 4.59 4.71 -14.84
C GLN A 620 5.29 6.00 -15.19
N THR A 621 5.85 6.68 -14.19
CA THR A 621 6.63 7.89 -14.36
C THR A 621 7.94 7.75 -13.62
N TYR A 622 9.03 8.28 -14.18
CA TYR A 622 10.37 8.14 -13.62
C TYR A 622 11.03 9.51 -13.47
N GLN A 623 10.68 10.29 -12.43
CA GLN A 623 11.24 11.63 -12.20
C GLN A 623 11.08 12.54 -13.44
N VAL A 624 9.82 12.80 -13.83
CA VAL A 624 9.47 13.53 -15.06
C VAL A 624 9.39 15.04 -14.79
N GLY A 625 9.86 15.87 -15.73
CA GLY A 625 9.90 17.32 -15.61
C GLY A 625 11.32 17.86 -15.76
N GLY A 626 11.71 18.82 -14.92
CA GLY A 626 13.06 19.36 -14.99
C GLY A 626 14.13 18.36 -14.51
N TRP A 627 15.32 18.48 -15.09
CA TRP A 627 16.43 17.57 -14.88
C TRP A 627 17.29 17.95 -13.66
N ASN A 628 17.36 17.07 -12.68
CA ASN A 628 18.30 17.17 -11.56
C ASN A 628 19.33 16.03 -11.60
N ARG A 629 20.58 16.29 -11.99
CA ARG A 629 21.62 15.25 -12.13
C ARG A 629 21.98 14.51 -10.83
N GLU A 630 21.72 15.09 -9.67
CA GLU A 630 22.16 14.56 -8.37
C GLU A 630 21.24 13.45 -7.83
N ILE A 631 20.08 13.22 -8.46
CA ILE A 631 19.12 12.18 -8.07
C ILE A 631 18.93 11.13 -9.17
N ALA A 632 18.49 9.94 -8.80
CA ALA A 632 18.10 8.87 -9.72
C ALA A 632 16.85 8.14 -9.21
N PRO A 633 16.01 7.56 -10.09
CA PRO A 633 14.84 6.83 -9.64
C PRO A 633 15.24 5.50 -9.00
N LEU A 634 14.71 5.19 -7.81
CA LEU A 634 14.87 3.89 -7.16
C LEU A 634 13.54 3.15 -7.07
N ALA A 635 13.53 1.89 -7.47
CA ALA A 635 12.34 1.05 -7.37
C ALA A 635 11.88 0.86 -5.91
N ALA A 636 10.56 0.89 -5.68
CA ALA A 636 9.99 0.43 -4.43
C ALA A 636 10.25 -1.08 -4.26
N THR A 637 10.61 -1.51 -3.05
CA THR A 637 10.97 -2.90 -2.77
C THR A 637 10.09 -3.50 -1.67
N PRO A 638 9.80 -4.80 -1.71
CA PRO A 638 9.34 -5.52 -0.52
C PRO A 638 10.41 -5.48 0.59
N ILE A 639 10.07 -5.98 1.77
CA ILE A 639 11.00 -6.01 2.92
C ILE A 639 12.30 -6.74 2.56
N LEU A 640 13.45 -6.15 2.92
CA LEU A 640 14.81 -6.62 2.57
C LEU A 640 15.09 -6.73 1.06
N GLY A 641 14.26 -6.14 0.21
CA GLY A 641 14.32 -6.33 -1.24
C GLY A 641 15.55 -5.73 -1.93
N GLN A 642 16.36 -4.91 -1.25
CA GLN A 642 17.66 -4.49 -1.78
C GLN A 642 18.75 -5.57 -1.66
N ILE A 643 18.55 -6.59 -0.82
CA ILE A 643 19.50 -7.71 -0.70
C ILE A 643 19.22 -8.70 -1.83
N LYS A 644 19.95 -8.52 -2.92
CA LYS A 644 19.87 -9.35 -4.13
C LYS A 644 20.95 -10.42 -4.13
N LEU A 645 20.65 -11.58 -4.73
CA LEU A 645 21.69 -12.57 -5.04
C LEU A 645 22.73 -11.96 -5.99
N PRO A 646 24.04 -12.18 -5.75
CA PRO A 646 25.11 -11.65 -6.61
C PRO A 646 24.83 -11.92 -8.09
N PHE A 647 25.07 -10.91 -8.94
CA PHE A 647 24.86 -10.97 -10.40
C PHE A 647 23.41 -11.17 -10.87
N THR A 648 22.42 -11.05 -9.98
CA THR A 648 20.99 -11.18 -10.34
C THR A 648 20.15 -10.05 -9.75
N ASN A 649 18.89 -9.95 -10.20
CA ASN A 649 17.88 -9.07 -9.62
C ASN A 649 16.97 -9.75 -8.59
N VAL A 650 17.35 -10.93 -8.08
CA VAL A 650 16.50 -11.77 -7.24
C VAL A 650 16.67 -11.42 -5.76
N PRO A 651 15.63 -10.90 -5.07
CA PRO A 651 15.70 -10.56 -3.65
C PRO A 651 15.46 -11.79 -2.76
N ILE A 652 16.44 -12.70 -2.70
CA ILE A 652 16.26 -14.04 -2.12
C ILE A 652 15.73 -14.02 -0.67
N LEU A 653 16.25 -13.15 0.20
CA LEU A 653 15.80 -13.09 1.59
C LEU A 653 14.34 -12.67 1.70
N SER A 654 13.91 -11.74 0.84
CA SER A 654 12.52 -11.31 0.75
C SER A 654 11.61 -12.45 0.30
N ILE A 655 12.03 -13.19 -0.72
CA ILE A 655 11.29 -14.36 -1.24
C ILE A 655 11.14 -15.43 -0.15
N LEU A 656 12.25 -15.80 0.50
CA LEU A 656 12.24 -16.83 1.54
C LEU A 656 11.38 -16.41 2.73
N LEU A 657 11.50 -15.16 3.20
CA LEU A 657 10.65 -14.64 4.28
C LEU A 657 9.16 -14.69 3.89
N ASN A 658 8.82 -14.26 2.68
CA ASN A 658 7.44 -14.30 2.20
C ASN A 658 6.90 -15.72 2.12
N ARG A 659 7.68 -16.72 1.69
CA ARG A 659 7.26 -18.13 1.67
C ARG A 659 6.97 -18.66 3.07
N ILE A 660 7.84 -18.37 4.03
CA ILE A 660 7.64 -18.76 5.43
C ILE A 660 6.33 -18.15 5.95
N LEU A 661 6.19 -16.83 5.85
CA LEU A 661 5.02 -16.12 6.36
C LEU A 661 3.73 -16.54 5.63
N ALA A 662 3.81 -16.80 4.33
CA ALA A 662 2.66 -17.23 3.53
C ALA A 662 2.17 -18.63 3.88
N SER A 663 3.07 -19.53 4.29
CA SER A 663 2.73 -20.91 4.63
C SER A 663 2.32 -21.13 6.09
N ALA A 664 2.57 -20.15 6.96
CA ALA A 664 2.34 -20.27 8.41
C ALA A 664 0.88 -20.02 8.86
N PHE A 665 -0.07 -19.85 7.92
CA PHE A 665 -1.47 -19.57 8.25
C PHE A 665 -2.18 -20.75 8.93
N ILE A 666 -3.21 -20.46 9.72
CA ILE A 666 -3.99 -21.48 10.43
C ILE A 666 -4.82 -22.28 9.41
N PRO A 667 -4.63 -23.62 9.31
CA PRO A 667 -5.36 -24.42 8.33
C PRO A 667 -6.87 -24.42 8.57
N THR A 668 -7.63 -24.43 7.49
CA THR A 668 -9.09 -24.54 7.49
C THR A 668 -9.53 -26.00 7.55
N LEU A 669 -10.82 -26.25 7.78
CA LEU A 669 -11.39 -27.61 7.71
C LEU A 669 -11.13 -28.28 6.35
N HIS A 670 -11.18 -27.51 5.26
CA HIS A 670 -10.90 -28.02 3.93
C HIS A 670 -9.46 -28.54 3.79
N ASP A 671 -8.51 -27.82 4.37
CA ASP A 671 -7.09 -28.21 4.35
C ASP A 671 -6.86 -29.52 5.13
N TRP A 672 -7.57 -29.71 6.25
CA TRP A 672 -7.56 -30.97 7.00
C TRP A 672 -8.21 -32.14 6.25
N LEU A 673 -9.28 -31.89 5.49
CA LEU A 673 -9.87 -32.91 4.61
C LEU A 673 -8.90 -33.34 3.51
N ILE A 674 -8.16 -32.38 2.92
CA ILE A 674 -7.08 -32.70 1.97
C ILE A 674 -6.01 -33.55 2.64
N ALA A 675 -5.61 -33.21 3.87
CA ALA A 675 -4.62 -33.99 4.63
C ALA A 675 -5.07 -35.43 4.89
N ALA A 676 -6.31 -35.62 5.32
CA ALA A 676 -6.89 -36.94 5.57
C ALA A 676 -6.92 -37.79 4.29
N LEU A 677 -7.34 -37.19 3.16
CA LEU A 677 -7.34 -37.85 1.86
C LEU A 677 -5.92 -38.21 1.41
N ALA A 678 -4.96 -37.29 1.58
CA ALA A 678 -3.56 -37.51 1.23
C ALA A 678 -2.94 -38.65 2.05
N ILE A 679 -3.22 -38.72 3.36
CA ILE A 679 -2.80 -39.83 4.23
C ILE A 679 -3.44 -41.14 3.79
N ALA A 680 -4.74 -41.14 3.47
CA ALA A 680 -5.43 -42.34 2.99
C ALA A 680 -4.78 -42.88 1.71
N ILE A 681 -4.57 -42.03 0.70
CA ILE A 681 -3.90 -42.39 -0.56
C ILE A 681 -2.46 -42.85 -0.32
N TYR A 682 -1.70 -42.17 0.54
CA TYR A 682 -0.35 -42.60 0.89
C TYR A 682 -0.37 -44.00 1.50
N THR A 683 -1.28 -44.24 2.45
CA THR A 683 -1.36 -45.49 3.22
C THR A 683 -1.75 -46.67 2.34
N THR A 684 -2.68 -46.49 1.39
CA THR A 684 -3.10 -47.55 0.47
C THR A 684 -1.98 -48.01 -0.47
N ILE A 685 -0.96 -47.19 -0.69
CA ILE A 685 0.21 -47.54 -1.50
C ILE A 685 1.37 -48.02 -0.59
N ALA A 686 1.67 -47.26 0.46
CA ALA A 686 2.85 -47.45 1.29
C ALA A 686 2.78 -48.74 2.13
N LEU A 687 1.62 -49.07 2.73
CA LEU A 687 1.51 -50.27 3.56
C LEU A 687 1.65 -51.56 2.73
N PRO A 688 0.89 -51.79 1.63
CA PRO A 688 1.06 -53.00 0.85
C PRO A 688 2.47 -53.16 0.28
N PHE A 689 3.07 -52.07 -0.22
CA PHE A 689 4.44 -52.08 -0.73
C PHE A 689 5.46 -52.37 0.38
N GLY A 690 5.34 -51.71 1.53
CA GLY A 690 6.24 -51.90 2.66
C GLY A 690 6.16 -53.28 3.29
N PHE A 691 4.96 -53.86 3.41
CA PHE A 691 4.79 -55.22 3.92
C PHE A 691 5.24 -56.29 2.92
N SER A 692 4.90 -56.15 1.63
CA SER A 692 5.30 -57.12 0.60
C SER A 692 6.82 -57.21 0.39
N THR A 693 7.54 -56.13 0.68
CA THR A 693 9.01 -56.08 0.64
C THR A 693 9.67 -56.48 1.96
N GLY A 694 8.89 -56.74 3.01
CA GLY A 694 9.37 -57.04 4.36
C GLY A 694 10.02 -55.86 5.08
N PHE A 695 9.95 -54.64 4.50
CA PHE A 695 10.51 -53.44 5.09
C PHE A 695 9.67 -52.96 6.27
N LEU A 696 8.34 -52.96 6.15
CA LEU A 696 7.43 -52.69 7.27
C LEU A 696 7.07 -54.01 7.96
N GLN A 697 7.14 -54.02 9.29
CA GLN A 697 6.77 -55.17 10.10
C GLN A 697 5.98 -54.65 11.31
N PHE A 698 4.84 -55.25 11.61
CA PHE A 698 4.04 -54.81 12.75
C PHE A 698 4.78 -55.16 14.04
N GLN A 699 5.37 -54.14 14.66
CA GLN A 699 6.20 -54.27 15.84
C GLN A 699 6.12 -52.98 16.64
N ILE A 700 5.64 -53.12 17.87
CA ILE A 700 5.44 -52.02 18.79
C ILE A 700 6.75 -51.76 19.53
N TRP A 701 7.22 -50.51 19.51
CA TRP A 701 8.41 -50.10 20.23
C TRP A 701 8.22 -50.25 21.75
N ALA A 702 9.10 -51.02 22.39
CA ALA A 702 9.04 -51.26 23.83
C ALA A 702 9.57 -50.05 24.61
N ALA A 703 8.71 -49.08 24.88
CA ALA A 703 9.06 -47.83 25.57
C ALA A 703 7.94 -47.34 26.48
N THR A 704 8.26 -46.45 27.42
CA THR A 704 7.25 -45.88 28.34
C THR A 704 6.40 -44.82 27.64
N PRO A 705 5.18 -44.50 28.13
CA PRO A 705 4.36 -43.43 27.55
C PRO A 705 5.07 -42.07 27.47
N SER A 706 5.95 -41.76 28.43
CA SER A 706 6.80 -40.55 28.38
C SER A 706 7.82 -40.59 27.26
N ASP A 707 8.39 -41.75 26.97
CA ASP A 707 9.34 -41.93 25.86
C ASP A 707 8.63 -41.74 24.52
N TYR A 708 7.43 -42.30 24.36
CA TYR A 708 6.57 -42.07 23.19
C TYR A 708 6.30 -40.58 22.98
N LEU A 709 5.89 -39.86 24.04
CA LEU A 709 5.61 -38.43 23.95
C LEU A 709 6.86 -37.62 23.58
N MET A 710 7.97 -37.86 24.28
CA MET A 710 9.23 -37.16 24.03
C MET A 710 9.76 -37.44 22.62
N PHE A 711 9.63 -38.68 22.16
CA PHE A 711 10.02 -39.11 20.82
C PHE A 711 9.15 -38.46 19.75
N ALA A 712 7.84 -38.43 19.93
CA ALA A 712 6.92 -37.75 19.04
C ALA A 712 7.23 -36.24 18.95
N LEU A 713 7.53 -35.58 20.08
CA LEU A 713 7.96 -34.17 20.09
C LEU A 713 9.29 -33.96 19.37
N ARG A 714 10.25 -34.88 19.51
CA ARG A 714 11.52 -34.83 18.76
C ARG A 714 11.28 -34.96 17.27
N CYS A 715 10.50 -35.95 16.84
CA CYS A 715 10.14 -36.16 15.44
C CYS A 715 9.38 -34.97 14.84
N LEU A 716 8.63 -34.23 15.65
CA LEU A 716 7.96 -33.01 15.24
C LEU A 716 8.97 -31.92 14.87
N ILE A 717 10.02 -31.71 15.67
CA ILE A 717 11.07 -30.73 15.39
C ILE A 717 11.97 -31.21 14.24
N THR A 718 12.48 -32.43 14.36
CA THR A 718 13.33 -33.09 13.37
C THR A 718 12.95 -34.58 13.28
N PRO A 719 12.44 -35.05 12.12
CA PRO A 719 12.53 -34.39 10.82
C PRO A 719 11.42 -33.39 10.47
N ALA A 720 10.20 -33.49 11.02
CA ALA A 720 9.01 -32.94 10.36
C ALA A 720 9.06 -31.41 10.09
N ILE A 721 9.20 -30.56 11.11
CA ILE A 721 9.28 -29.10 10.92
C ILE A 721 10.48 -28.72 10.06
N THR A 722 11.66 -29.27 10.39
CA THR A 722 12.92 -28.88 9.74
C THR A 722 12.91 -29.21 8.25
N GLU A 723 12.52 -30.44 7.90
CA GLU A 723 12.55 -30.91 6.53
C GLU A 723 11.43 -30.29 5.68
N GLU A 724 10.21 -30.18 6.20
CA GLU A 724 9.12 -29.53 5.45
C GLU A 724 9.39 -28.04 5.23
N LEU A 725 10.00 -27.36 6.22
CA LEU A 725 10.44 -25.98 6.04
C LEU A 725 11.46 -25.86 4.91
N ILE A 726 12.51 -26.70 4.90
CA ILE A 726 13.58 -26.61 3.90
C ILE A 726 13.09 -27.03 2.52
N PHE A 727 12.54 -28.24 2.40
CA PHE A 727 12.26 -28.84 1.09
C PHE A 727 10.98 -28.31 0.48
N ARG A 728 9.94 -27.99 1.26
CA ARG A 728 8.64 -27.58 0.70
C ARG A 728 8.47 -26.08 0.77
N VAL A 729 8.73 -25.45 1.91
CA VAL A 729 8.48 -24.00 2.05
C VAL A 729 9.59 -23.15 1.43
N LEU A 730 10.86 -23.40 1.73
CA LEU A 730 11.95 -22.55 1.24
C LEU A 730 12.26 -22.83 -0.23
N PHE A 731 12.29 -24.10 -0.64
CA PHE A 731 12.67 -24.51 -1.98
C PHE A 731 11.56 -24.33 -3.02
N ILE A 732 10.34 -24.79 -2.72
CA ILE A 732 9.24 -24.79 -3.68
C ILE A 732 8.50 -23.44 -3.60
N PRO A 733 8.23 -22.78 -4.75
CA PRO A 733 7.42 -21.57 -4.77
C PRO A 733 6.04 -21.79 -4.14
N HIS A 734 5.62 -20.86 -3.29
CA HIS A 734 4.31 -20.91 -2.64
C HIS A 734 3.18 -20.78 -3.70
N PRO A 735 2.01 -21.44 -3.55
CA PRO A 735 0.92 -21.40 -4.55
C PRO A 735 0.37 -20.00 -4.88
N THR A 736 0.61 -19.01 -4.00
CA THR A 736 0.22 -17.61 -4.25
C THR A 736 1.21 -16.86 -5.13
N GLU A 737 2.46 -17.31 -5.24
CA GLU A 737 3.46 -16.71 -6.11
C GLU A 737 3.00 -16.76 -7.56
N VAL A 738 3.28 -15.70 -8.32
CA VAL A 738 3.00 -15.68 -9.75
C VAL A 738 4.04 -16.57 -10.43
N ILE A 739 3.76 -17.83 -10.67
CA ILE A 739 4.66 -18.73 -11.39
C ILE A 739 3.85 -19.64 -12.31
N ASN A 740 4.40 -19.98 -13.47
CA ASN A 740 3.75 -20.93 -14.34
C ASN A 740 3.94 -22.37 -13.79
N TRP A 741 3.06 -23.28 -14.20
CA TRP A 741 3.06 -24.64 -13.68
C TRP A 741 4.31 -25.44 -14.06
N GLN A 742 4.94 -25.12 -15.20
CA GLN A 742 6.16 -25.81 -15.67
C GLN A 742 7.33 -25.50 -14.74
N ASP A 743 7.59 -24.22 -14.48
CA ASP A 743 8.64 -23.76 -13.56
C ASP A 743 8.38 -24.28 -12.15
N TRP A 744 7.12 -24.24 -11.69
CA TRP A 744 6.74 -24.78 -10.38
C TRP A 744 7.04 -26.28 -10.29
N SER A 745 6.64 -27.06 -11.31
CA SER A 745 6.88 -28.50 -11.37
C SER A 745 8.37 -28.84 -11.40
N LEU A 746 9.19 -28.03 -12.07
CA LEU A 746 10.64 -28.20 -12.10
C LEU A 746 11.26 -27.99 -10.71
N TRP A 747 10.83 -26.96 -9.97
CA TRP A 747 11.25 -26.76 -8.58
C TRP A 747 10.78 -27.88 -7.65
N ALA A 748 9.56 -28.37 -7.83
CA ALA A 748 9.01 -29.48 -7.07
C ALA A 748 9.81 -30.78 -7.33
N ALA A 749 10.11 -31.09 -8.59
CA ALA A 749 10.91 -32.26 -8.98
C ALA A 749 12.35 -32.16 -8.44
N LEU A 750 12.97 -30.99 -8.55
CA LEU A 750 14.31 -30.75 -8.00
C LEU A 750 14.33 -30.89 -6.47
N SER A 751 13.35 -30.32 -5.78
CA SER A 751 13.22 -30.45 -4.33
C SER A 751 13.08 -31.91 -3.90
N LEU A 752 12.19 -32.66 -4.57
CA LEU A 752 11.99 -34.09 -4.31
C LEU A 752 13.27 -34.89 -4.52
N PHE A 753 14.00 -34.64 -5.61
CA PHE A 753 15.27 -35.30 -5.88
C PHE A 753 16.32 -35.04 -4.79
N ILE A 754 16.48 -33.77 -4.38
CA ILE A 754 17.41 -33.40 -3.31
C ILE A 754 16.97 -34.02 -1.98
N PHE A 755 15.67 -34.04 -1.68
CA PHE A 755 15.11 -34.69 -0.49
C PHE A 755 15.45 -36.19 -0.44
N ILE A 756 15.33 -36.91 -1.55
CA ILE A 756 15.67 -38.34 -1.62
C ILE A 756 17.18 -38.54 -1.37
N ILE A 757 18.05 -37.75 -2.01
CA ILE A 757 19.51 -37.86 -1.87
C ILE A 757 19.99 -37.39 -0.48
N TYR A 758 19.26 -36.47 0.15
CA TYR A 758 19.58 -36.00 1.50
C TYR A 758 19.60 -37.13 2.52
N HIS A 759 18.73 -38.15 2.42
CA HIS A 759 18.67 -39.25 3.38
C HIS A 759 19.98 -40.06 3.49
N PRO A 760 20.55 -40.63 2.41
CA PRO A 760 21.82 -41.36 2.49
C PRO A 760 22.99 -40.43 2.88
N LEU A 761 22.98 -39.16 2.44
CA LEU A 761 23.99 -38.19 2.87
C LEU A 761 23.90 -37.90 4.38
N ASN A 762 22.69 -37.73 4.91
CA ASN A 762 22.43 -37.51 6.33
C ASN A 762 22.88 -38.71 7.16
N ALA A 763 22.55 -39.94 6.71
CA ALA A 763 23.02 -41.18 7.34
C ALA A 763 24.54 -41.31 7.35
N LYS A 764 25.24 -40.78 6.34
CA LYS A 764 26.70 -40.80 6.29
C LYS A 764 27.34 -39.74 7.20
N THR A 765 26.65 -38.65 7.50
CA THR A 765 27.25 -37.45 8.09
C THR A 765 26.70 -37.13 9.49
N LEU A 766 25.49 -36.58 9.57
CA LEU A 766 24.94 -36.01 10.79
C LEU A 766 24.13 -37.02 11.61
N TYR A 767 23.50 -38.00 10.96
CA TYR A 767 22.63 -38.99 11.61
C TYR A 767 23.07 -40.43 11.31
N LYS A 768 24.21 -40.85 11.89
CA LYS A 768 24.81 -42.17 11.63
C LYS A 768 23.90 -43.38 11.91
N ASN A 769 22.94 -43.23 12.82
CA ASN A 769 21.95 -44.27 13.12
C ASN A 769 21.06 -44.60 11.91
N GLY A 770 20.98 -43.70 10.91
CA GLY A 770 20.27 -43.95 9.67
C GLY A 770 20.96 -44.95 8.73
N TYR A 771 22.25 -45.27 8.93
CA TYR A 771 22.94 -46.28 8.13
C TYR A 771 22.63 -47.70 8.64
N PRO A 772 22.43 -48.73 7.80
CA PRO A 772 22.31 -48.70 6.35
C PRO A 772 20.89 -48.40 5.86
N THR A 773 19.91 -48.25 6.76
CA THR A 773 18.48 -48.11 6.46
C THR A 773 18.19 -47.03 5.41
N PHE A 774 18.80 -45.86 5.52
CA PHE A 774 18.59 -44.73 4.59
C PHE A 774 19.26 -44.91 3.22
N PHE A 775 20.04 -45.98 3.03
CA PHE A 775 20.58 -46.39 1.73
C PHE A 775 19.71 -47.46 1.05
N GLN A 776 18.74 -48.04 1.75
CA GLN A 776 17.91 -49.09 1.19
C GLN A 776 16.97 -48.52 0.13
N PRO A 777 16.90 -49.10 -1.09
CA PRO A 777 16.02 -48.60 -2.14
C PRO A 777 14.55 -48.51 -1.72
N ILE A 778 14.07 -49.48 -0.94
CA ILE A 778 12.67 -49.51 -0.45
C ILE A 778 12.38 -48.33 0.48
N PHE A 779 13.30 -48.01 1.40
CA PHE A 779 13.18 -46.83 2.25
C PHE A 779 13.12 -45.55 1.40
N LEU A 780 14.02 -45.43 0.41
CA LEU A 780 14.06 -44.28 -0.48
C LEU A 780 12.79 -44.15 -1.33
N THR A 781 12.18 -45.26 -1.76
CA THR A 781 10.89 -45.25 -2.46
C THR A 781 9.75 -44.79 -1.55
N LEU A 782 9.68 -45.27 -0.30
CA LEU A 782 8.67 -44.84 0.67
C LEU A 782 8.85 -43.37 1.07
N ALA A 783 10.09 -42.93 1.28
CA ALA A 783 10.42 -41.54 1.52
C ALA A 783 10.06 -40.67 0.32
N ALA A 784 10.38 -41.10 -0.91
CA ALA A 784 9.98 -40.41 -2.13
C ALA A 784 8.45 -40.26 -2.23
N LEU A 785 7.70 -41.33 -1.95
CA LEU A 785 6.25 -41.31 -1.94
C LEU A 785 5.70 -40.33 -0.90
N LEU A 786 6.23 -40.34 0.33
CA LEU A 786 5.87 -39.36 1.36
C LEU A 786 6.18 -37.94 0.88
N GLY A 787 7.34 -37.75 0.26
CA GLY A 787 7.75 -36.47 -0.28
C GLY A 787 6.85 -35.96 -1.41
N ILE A 788 6.36 -36.85 -2.28
CA ILE A 788 5.35 -36.54 -3.31
C ILE A 788 4.04 -36.14 -2.64
N THR A 789 3.57 -36.92 -1.66
CA THR A 789 2.32 -36.64 -0.91
C THR A 789 2.37 -35.27 -0.23
N CYS A 790 3.45 -34.95 0.47
CA CYS A 790 3.65 -33.64 1.09
C CYS A 790 3.73 -32.52 0.04
N THR A 791 4.40 -32.76 -1.09
CA THR A 791 4.53 -31.75 -2.17
C THR A 791 3.19 -31.45 -2.85
N ILE A 792 2.40 -32.47 -3.16
CA ILE A 792 1.05 -32.30 -3.73
C ILE A 792 0.16 -31.59 -2.72
N THR A 793 0.17 -32.02 -1.45
CA THR A 793 -0.62 -31.37 -0.41
C THR A 793 -0.21 -29.91 -0.21
N TYR A 794 1.08 -29.60 -0.27
CA TYR A 794 1.57 -28.22 -0.23
C TYR A 794 1.11 -27.40 -1.43
N ALA A 795 1.07 -27.99 -2.63
CA ALA A 795 0.56 -27.31 -3.82
C ALA A 795 -0.92 -26.93 -3.69
N LEU A 796 -1.71 -27.80 -3.05
CA LEU A 796 -3.16 -27.61 -2.88
C LEU A 796 -3.50 -26.66 -1.72
N THR A 797 -2.76 -26.74 -0.61
CA THR A 797 -3.08 -26.00 0.62
C THR A 797 -2.19 -24.77 0.82
N GLY A 798 -0.93 -24.82 0.39
CA GLY A 798 0.10 -23.84 0.76
C GLY A 798 0.51 -23.88 2.24
N SER A 799 -0.03 -24.80 3.05
CA SER A 799 0.12 -24.78 4.50
C SER A 799 1.31 -25.61 4.98
N LEU A 800 2.17 -24.98 5.79
CA LEU A 800 3.27 -25.65 6.48
C LEU A 800 2.75 -26.65 7.54
N TRP A 801 1.69 -26.28 8.27
CA TRP A 801 1.16 -27.12 9.36
C TRP A 801 0.57 -28.44 8.87
N ILE A 802 -0.09 -28.41 7.71
CA ILE A 802 -0.67 -29.62 7.11
C ILE A 802 0.41 -30.61 6.73
N ILE A 803 1.44 -30.16 6.01
CA ILE A 803 2.52 -31.05 5.57
C ILE A 803 3.39 -31.54 6.72
N ILE A 804 3.60 -30.71 7.76
CA ILE A 804 4.23 -31.16 9.01
C ILE A 804 3.41 -32.29 9.63
N CYS A 805 2.08 -32.14 9.73
CA CYS A 805 1.24 -33.15 10.35
C CYS A 805 1.29 -34.49 9.60
N ILE A 806 1.21 -34.46 8.27
CA ILE A 806 1.31 -35.67 7.43
C ILE A 806 2.66 -36.34 7.62
N HIS A 807 3.76 -35.59 7.47
CA HIS A 807 5.11 -36.12 7.62
C HIS A 807 5.30 -36.69 9.04
N TRP A 808 5.01 -35.90 10.06
CA TRP A 808 5.15 -36.26 11.47
C TRP A 808 4.40 -37.55 11.81
N LEU A 809 3.13 -37.65 11.42
CA LEU A 809 2.31 -38.83 11.67
C LEU A 809 2.90 -40.08 11.03
N VAL A 810 3.29 -40.00 9.75
CA VAL A 810 3.87 -41.12 9.01
C VAL A 810 5.18 -41.59 9.65
N VAL A 811 6.05 -40.68 10.05
CA VAL A 811 7.34 -41.00 10.67
C VAL A 811 7.15 -41.60 12.06
N VAL A 812 6.30 -41.01 12.91
CA VAL A 812 6.01 -41.55 14.24
C VAL A 812 5.45 -42.96 14.12
N LEU A 813 4.45 -43.18 13.26
CA LEU A 813 3.84 -44.50 13.10
C LEU A 813 4.83 -45.53 12.56
N TRP A 814 5.66 -45.17 11.59
CA TRP A 814 6.69 -46.05 11.06
C TRP A 814 7.68 -46.49 12.14
N LEU A 815 8.20 -45.51 12.88
CA LEU A 815 9.21 -45.77 13.91
C LEU A 815 8.63 -46.61 15.04
N THR A 816 7.45 -46.28 15.55
CA THR A 816 6.93 -46.90 16.77
C THR A 816 6.08 -48.15 16.56
N TYR A 817 5.46 -48.34 15.39
CA TYR A 817 4.54 -49.46 15.14
C TYR A 817 4.92 -50.35 13.95
N PHE A 818 5.76 -49.86 13.01
CA PHE A 818 6.10 -50.59 11.80
C PHE A 818 7.60 -50.97 11.69
N GLY A 819 8.25 -51.20 12.83
CA GLY A 819 9.61 -51.74 12.90
C GLY A 819 10.73 -50.75 12.56
N GLY A 820 10.43 -49.45 12.47
CA GLY A 820 11.43 -48.44 12.15
C GLY A 820 12.48 -48.23 13.26
N MET A 821 12.08 -48.28 14.53
CA MET A 821 13.02 -48.11 15.65
C MET A 821 14.11 -49.19 15.68
N GLU A 822 13.76 -50.47 15.49
CA GLU A 822 14.75 -51.55 15.46
C GLU A 822 15.76 -51.36 14.32
N LYS A 823 15.29 -50.92 13.14
CA LYS A 823 16.16 -50.64 11.98
C LYS A 823 17.12 -49.46 12.19
N LEU A 824 16.84 -48.56 13.15
CA LEU A 824 17.73 -47.44 13.49
C LEU A 824 18.62 -47.77 14.71
N GLU A 825 18.17 -48.63 15.62
CA GLU A 825 18.89 -49.01 16.84
C GLU A 825 19.81 -50.23 16.67
N ALA A 826 19.61 -51.05 15.64
CA ALA A 826 20.38 -52.28 15.38
C ALA A 826 21.91 -52.09 15.32
N ASN A 827 22.41 -50.85 15.14
CA ASN A 827 23.84 -50.55 15.14
C ASN A 827 24.47 -50.29 16.52
N ASN A 828 23.68 -50.07 17.58
CA ASN A 828 24.25 -49.95 18.93
C ASN A 828 24.79 -51.28 19.47
N LEU A 829 24.45 -52.40 18.82
CA LEU A 829 24.92 -53.75 19.17
C LEU A 829 26.13 -54.21 18.35
N GLN A 830 26.42 -53.62 17.18
CA GLN A 830 27.60 -53.98 16.37
C GLN A 830 28.87 -53.17 16.68
N VAL A 831 28.76 -52.04 17.40
CA VAL A 831 29.92 -51.22 17.82
C VAL A 831 30.45 -51.62 19.21
N LYS A 832 29.78 -52.56 19.89
CA LYS A 832 30.18 -53.08 21.21
C LYS A 832 30.78 -54.50 21.19
N ASN A 833 30.97 -55.09 20.00
CA ASN A 833 31.67 -56.37 19.82
C ASN A 833 32.98 -56.18 19.10
#